data_AF-A0A668TH56-F1
#
_entry.id   AF-A0A668TH56-F1
#
_cell.length_a   1.000
_cell.length_b   1.000
_cell.length_c   1.000
_cell.angle_alpha   90.00
_cell.angle_beta   90.00
_cell.angle_gamma   90.00
#
_symmetry.space_group_name_H-M   'P 1'
#
loop_
_entity.id
_entity.type
_entity.pdbx_description
1 polymer ?
#
loop_
_entity_poly.entity_id
_entity_poly.type
_entity_poly.pdbx_seq_one_letter_code
_entity_poly.pdbx_strand_id
1 'polypeptide(L)'
;MGQIYEASLSLPETDPSRQQLQHLPKLCAELLLDGFPLELVDGDASNIPLRWVSDVLSQLSDLVSPNRKILVVTVLGVQSTGKSTLLNTMFGVQFAVSSGRCTRGAFMLLIKINEDMKKVLNCDFMVIIDTEGLKSPELAQLDNSHEHDNELATLVIGLSDVTIVNIAMENSTEMKDILQIVVHAFLRMKEVGKKPKCQFVHQNVSDVSAHEKNLRDRKLLLEQLNEMTQAAARMEKKEENKSFTDVMEYSPDTGNWYIPGLWNGNPPMAPVNAGYSEAVYELKKNIIQMLGNCESSANNILDFKEWMTSLWTAVKHENFIFSFRNSLVADAYMRLCTEFNKWEWEFKKEMYTWVTNAETRISNFGTVAVKSESSVMTEFLTSLKSEASTVLSTWETRLLENLTQYFQQTEGHVYLVEGYKEEFSNSVKSLRREMERSVFNQLTAAAEIREGMTELDRIKETHTKELEERVRGLIDKCRERKVQMSDNELNKEFDKMWDKTVRELSISKTTVSNVYSNVFHHLRTNLSHKGSHASQLLHKKKMENCGLVPFKYTVEGFCNQLKHKVTHKFCKLFNIEDHAMAVQKVADSIICNCSQFVTEKIEGKNNYHETYIQEILHIIDESLQKNQNTETDIEFEVSLKQHICGFAAREFQKMHEDFIQANDPYRCLMKNKEKFCEDFIDVFHKRDQCQKKAEEFTNQCLKPAVKCFVSHSLGPNIIDEMLTCEQFSTRISFQYSILLDLLSKKTFKKYLRYICSYEDYVKELILKQIVEHFSTVSTISEFEDQHLQSCIRSINNAINKAKNGKSGNLKTFVEDICKELGDKLVISQDALGAFMILNNADKKQFADWLTVSVNEMAQDLRNEFEKSNFETKLKHLNMKPQNELFNRVIGCGKQCPFCAVPCEAGGNAHTEHWASLHRPQGLGQFRWTDTDKLVTDICSSLVISEKTFSCFSTNFIPHPYKKYKDIFPGWKIPPDVSLEASDYWKYVMEKYNRDFANEFNAELADIPPTWKNIKYKKAKESLKESFNIM
;
A
#
# COMPACT_ATOMS: atom_id res chain seq x y z
N MET A 1 -35.41 -15.70 -27.88
CA MET A 1 -36.80 -15.20 -27.97
C MET A 1 -37.22 -14.41 -26.74
N GLY A 2 -36.93 -14.89 -25.52
CA GLY A 2 -37.32 -14.19 -24.29
C GLY A 2 -36.88 -12.73 -24.21
N GLN A 3 -35.63 -12.43 -24.59
CA GLN A 3 -35.13 -11.04 -24.64
C GLN A 3 -35.94 -10.14 -25.59
N ILE A 4 -36.38 -10.66 -26.74
CA ILE A 4 -37.18 -9.90 -27.72
C ILE A 4 -38.57 -9.60 -27.14
N TYR A 5 -39.17 -10.57 -26.46
CA TYR A 5 -40.43 -10.38 -25.75
C TYR A 5 -40.30 -9.30 -24.66
N GLU A 6 -39.28 -9.38 -23.80
CA GLU A 6 -39.07 -8.38 -22.74
C GLU A 6 -38.80 -6.98 -23.28
N ALA A 7 -38.01 -6.87 -24.35
CA ALA A 7 -37.80 -5.59 -25.05
C ALA A 7 -39.12 -5.01 -25.58
N SER A 8 -40.01 -5.85 -26.12
CA SER A 8 -41.32 -5.42 -26.61
C SER A 8 -42.24 -4.88 -25.51
N LEU A 9 -42.10 -5.36 -24.27
CA LEU A 9 -42.86 -4.87 -23.12
C LEU A 9 -42.49 -3.44 -22.72
N SER A 10 -41.35 -2.93 -23.19
CA SER A 10 -40.94 -1.53 -22.99
C SER A 10 -41.64 -0.56 -23.96
N LEU A 11 -42.32 -1.08 -24.99
CA LEU A 11 -43.10 -0.28 -25.94
C LEU A 11 -44.50 0.03 -25.37
N PRO A 12 -45.18 1.10 -25.83
CA PRO A 12 -46.56 1.39 -25.45
C PRO A 12 -47.52 0.23 -25.77
N GLU A 13 -48.59 0.06 -24.99
CA GLU A 13 -49.59 -1.01 -25.20
C GLU A 13 -50.31 -0.95 -26.56
N THR A 14 -50.31 0.22 -27.18
CA THR A 14 -50.88 0.47 -28.51
C THR A 14 -49.91 0.12 -29.65
N ASP A 15 -48.65 -0.23 -29.35
CA ASP A 15 -47.66 -0.55 -30.38
C ASP A 15 -47.95 -1.90 -31.04
N PRO A 16 -48.04 -1.98 -32.38
CA PRO A 16 -48.32 -3.22 -33.10
C PRO A 16 -47.34 -4.35 -32.78
N SER A 17 -46.07 -4.03 -32.52
CA SER A 17 -45.02 -4.99 -32.22
C SER A 17 -45.22 -5.63 -30.85
N ARG A 18 -45.68 -4.85 -29.86
CA ARG A 18 -46.03 -5.37 -28.53
C ARG A 18 -47.27 -6.26 -28.60
N GLN A 19 -48.31 -5.84 -29.33
CA GLN A 19 -49.52 -6.65 -29.51
C GLN A 19 -49.24 -7.97 -30.25
N GLN A 20 -48.36 -7.93 -31.26
CA GLN A 20 -47.95 -9.13 -31.97
C GLN A 20 -47.18 -10.09 -31.06
N LEU A 21 -46.38 -9.64 -30.10
CA LEU A 21 -45.55 -10.53 -29.27
C LEU A 21 -46.26 -11.01 -27.99
N GLN A 22 -47.41 -10.45 -27.62
CA GLN A 22 -48.17 -10.83 -26.42
C GLN A 22 -48.66 -12.28 -26.38
N HIS A 23 -48.85 -12.94 -27.54
CA HIS A 23 -49.33 -14.32 -27.59
C HIS A 23 -48.20 -15.36 -27.44
N LEU A 24 -46.93 -14.95 -27.52
CA LEU A 24 -45.78 -15.85 -27.47
C LEU A 24 -45.66 -16.66 -26.17
N PRO A 25 -45.89 -16.10 -24.96
CA PRO A 25 -45.78 -16.88 -23.74
C PRO A 25 -46.75 -18.07 -23.71
N LYS A 26 -47.97 -17.88 -24.24
CA LYS A 26 -48.97 -18.95 -24.33
C LYS A 26 -48.54 -20.05 -25.31
N LEU A 27 -48.05 -19.68 -26.48
CA LEU A 27 -47.54 -20.65 -27.46
C LEU A 27 -46.37 -21.46 -26.89
N CYS A 28 -45.45 -20.79 -26.18
CA CYS A 28 -44.34 -21.48 -25.51
C CYS A 28 -44.80 -22.38 -24.37
N ALA A 29 -45.85 -22.02 -23.64
CA ALA A 29 -46.44 -22.89 -22.62
C ALA A 29 -47.07 -24.16 -23.23
N GLU A 30 -47.73 -24.04 -24.40
CA GLU A 30 -48.25 -25.19 -25.17
C GLU A 30 -47.11 -26.10 -25.64
N LEU A 31 -46.03 -25.53 -26.20
CA LEU A 31 -44.84 -26.29 -26.60
C LEU A 31 -44.16 -26.99 -25.41
N LEU A 32 -44.09 -26.34 -24.26
CA LEU A 32 -43.54 -26.94 -23.05
C LEU A 32 -44.39 -28.13 -22.57
N LEU A 33 -45.72 -28.07 -22.71
CA LEU A 33 -46.62 -29.20 -22.42
C LEU A 33 -46.44 -30.37 -23.39
N ASP A 34 -46.13 -30.08 -24.65
CA ASP A 34 -45.83 -31.08 -25.67
C ASP A 34 -44.43 -31.70 -25.52
N GLY A 35 -43.65 -31.24 -24.53
CA GLY A 35 -42.35 -31.80 -24.17
C GLY A 35 -41.16 -31.13 -24.88
N PHE A 36 -41.33 -29.93 -25.44
CA PHE A 36 -40.22 -29.15 -25.99
C PHE A 36 -39.48 -28.39 -24.87
N PRO A 37 -38.12 -28.33 -24.91
CA PRO A 37 -37.35 -27.62 -23.90
C PRO A 37 -37.49 -26.09 -24.02
N LEU A 38 -37.60 -25.42 -22.87
CA LEU A 38 -37.62 -23.97 -22.74
C LEU A 38 -36.31 -23.49 -22.11
N GLU A 39 -35.69 -22.48 -22.70
CA GLU A 39 -34.53 -21.80 -22.12
C GLU A 39 -34.92 -21.01 -20.86
N LEU A 40 -34.36 -21.39 -19.72
CA LEU A 40 -34.56 -20.78 -18.41
C LEU A 40 -33.50 -19.71 -18.13
N VAL A 41 -32.23 -20.04 -18.33
CA VAL A 41 -31.10 -19.11 -18.17
C VAL A 41 -30.46 -18.91 -19.54
N ASP A 42 -30.25 -17.66 -19.93
CA ASP A 42 -29.51 -17.30 -21.13
C ASP A 42 -28.01 -17.34 -20.82
N GLY A 43 -27.29 -18.29 -21.44
CA GLY A 43 -25.85 -18.49 -21.23
C GLY A 43 -24.95 -17.44 -21.88
N ASP A 44 -25.49 -16.54 -22.71
CA ASP A 44 -24.74 -15.45 -23.34
C ASP A 44 -24.89 -14.16 -22.56
N ALA A 45 -26.11 -13.89 -22.09
CA ALA A 45 -26.39 -12.74 -21.26
C ALA A 45 -26.12 -12.98 -19.76
N SER A 46 -25.84 -14.23 -19.35
CA SER A 46 -25.73 -14.62 -17.93
C SER A 46 -26.92 -14.14 -17.11
N ASN A 47 -28.12 -14.21 -17.70
CA ASN A 47 -29.33 -13.62 -17.15
C ASN A 47 -30.56 -14.49 -17.37
N ILE A 48 -31.53 -14.40 -16.45
CA ILE A 48 -32.88 -14.93 -16.66
C ILE A 48 -33.76 -13.78 -17.18
N PRO A 49 -34.40 -13.94 -18.36
CA PRO A 49 -35.50 -13.09 -18.79
C PRO A 49 -36.71 -13.35 -17.88
N LEU A 50 -36.68 -12.78 -16.66
CA LEU A 50 -37.61 -13.08 -15.57
C LEU A 50 -39.06 -12.89 -15.96
N ARG A 51 -39.39 -11.84 -16.72
CA ARG A 51 -40.77 -11.56 -17.15
C ARG A 51 -41.23 -12.59 -18.17
N TRP A 52 -40.37 -12.91 -19.15
CA TRP A 52 -40.66 -13.94 -20.14
C TRP A 52 -40.94 -15.29 -19.49
N VAL A 53 -40.03 -15.79 -18.66
CA VAL A 53 -40.20 -17.10 -18.00
C VAL A 53 -41.40 -17.09 -17.07
N SER A 54 -41.60 -16.00 -16.32
CA SER A 54 -42.78 -15.81 -15.45
C SER A 54 -44.10 -15.87 -16.21
N ASP A 55 -44.18 -15.23 -17.36
CA ASP A 55 -45.39 -15.18 -18.18
C ASP A 55 -45.67 -16.56 -18.81
N VAL A 56 -44.62 -17.26 -19.27
CA VAL A 56 -44.75 -18.65 -19.77
C VAL A 56 -45.25 -19.58 -18.65
N LEU A 57 -44.67 -19.53 -17.45
CA LEU A 57 -45.12 -20.35 -16.31
C LEU A 57 -46.55 -20.01 -15.86
N SER A 58 -46.95 -18.74 -15.97
CA SER A 58 -48.33 -18.32 -15.66
C SER A 58 -49.32 -18.90 -16.67
N GLN A 59 -49.02 -18.77 -17.97
CA GLN A 59 -49.83 -19.37 -19.03
C GLN A 59 -49.87 -20.90 -18.91
N LEU A 60 -48.76 -21.53 -18.53
CA LEU A 60 -48.71 -22.95 -18.25
C LEU A 60 -49.67 -23.33 -17.12
N SER A 61 -49.66 -22.58 -16.00
CA SER A 61 -50.59 -22.79 -14.88
C SER A 61 -52.07 -22.54 -15.24
N ASP A 62 -52.35 -21.73 -16.26
CA ASP A 62 -53.72 -21.55 -16.77
C ASP A 62 -54.14 -22.74 -17.66
N LEU A 63 -53.21 -23.29 -18.44
CA LEU A 63 -53.44 -24.44 -19.33
C LEU A 63 -53.59 -25.76 -18.54
N VAL A 64 -52.83 -25.93 -17.46
CA VAL A 64 -52.97 -27.06 -16.54
C VAL A 64 -53.61 -26.58 -15.25
N SER A 65 -54.84 -27.02 -14.96
CA SER A 65 -55.67 -26.51 -13.85
C SER A 65 -54.89 -26.17 -12.56
N PRO A 66 -55.24 -25.09 -11.83
CA PRO A 66 -54.47 -24.63 -10.67
C PRO A 66 -54.29 -25.74 -9.62
N ASN A 67 -53.13 -25.73 -8.94
CA ASN A 67 -52.71 -26.68 -7.90
C ASN A 67 -52.14 -28.04 -8.38
N ARG A 68 -51.62 -28.12 -9.61
CA ARG A 68 -50.84 -29.27 -10.07
C ARG A 68 -49.47 -29.28 -9.42
N LYS A 69 -49.10 -30.40 -8.80
CA LYS A 69 -47.83 -30.57 -8.10
C LYS A 69 -46.71 -30.85 -9.08
N ILE A 70 -45.56 -30.22 -8.87
CA ILE A 70 -44.35 -30.46 -9.66
C ILE A 70 -43.18 -30.95 -8.80
N LEU A 71 -42.28 -31.69 -9.43
CA LEU A 71 -40.98 -32.09 -8.87
C LEU A 71 -39.87 -31.76 -9.87
N VAL A 72 -38.73 -31.28 -9.39
CA VAL A 72 -37.64 -30.76 -10.22
C VAL A 72 -36.39 -31.61 -10.08
N VAL A 73 -35.87 -32.11 -11.20
CA VAL A 73 -34.59 -32.83 -11.30
C VAL A 73 -33.63 -32.06 -12.19
N THR A 74 -32.44 -31.78 -11.68
CA THR A 74 -31.39 -31.04 -12.42
C THR A 74 -30.14 -31.88 -12.55
N VAL A 75 -29.40 -31.71 -13.65
CA VAL A 75 -28.02 -32.23 -13.80
C VAL A 75 -27.02 -31.08 -13.85
N LEU A 76 -25.87 -31.23 -13.18
CA LEU A 76 -24.79 -30.25 -13.12
C LEU A 76 -23.44 -30.96 -13.27
N GLY A 77 -22.44 -30.34 -13.91
CA GLY A 77 -21.12 -30.96 -14.11
C GLY A 77 -20.31 -30.28 -15.23
N VAL A 78 -19.03 -30.65 -15.39
CA VAL A 78 -18.14 -30.03 -16.40
C VAL A 78 -18.73 -30.13 -17.80
N GLN A 79 -18.36 -29.20 -18.68
CA GLN A 79 -18.63 -29.32 -20.12
C GLN A 79 -18.16 -30.66 -20.69
N SER A 80 -18.93 -31.19 -21.64
CA SER A 80 -18.63 -32.44 -22.36
C SER A 80 -18.54 -33.72 -21.51
N THR A 81 -19.14 -33.74 -20.31
CA THR A 81 -19.21 -34.93 -19.44
C THR A 81 -20.39 -35.86 -19.68
N GLY A 82 -21.22 -35.59 -20.71
CA GLY A 82 -22.37 -36.44 -21.07
C GLY A 82 -23.66 -36.16 -20.29
N LYS A 83 -23.83 -34.97 -19.70
CA LYS A 83 -25.03 -34.57 -18.93
C LYS A 83 -26.35 -34.75 -19.69
N SER A 84 -26.49 -34.11 -20.84
CA SER A 84 -27.71 -34.17 -21.66
C SER A 84 -27.92 -35.60 -22.20
N THR A 85 -26.84 -36.34 -22.49
CA THR A 85 -26.89 -37.77 -22.84
C THR A 85 -27.46 -38.63 -21.71
N LEU A 86 -27.03 -38.40 -20.47
CA LEU A 86 -27.53 -39.09 -19.28
C LEU A 86 -29.03 -38.84 -19.09
N LEU A 87 -29.48 -37.58 -19.19
CA LEU A 87 -30.89 -37.22 -19.08
C LEU A 87 -31.75 -37.82 -20.20
N ASN A 88 -31.28 -37.74 -21.45
CA ASN A 88 -31.96 -38.32 -22.60
C ASN A 88 -32.15 -39.83 -22.45
N THR A 89 -31.12 -40.56 -22.00
CA THR A 89 -31.23 -42.01 -21.74
C THR A 89 -32.16 -42.31 -20.56
N MET A 90 -32.09 -41.52 -19.49
CA MET A 90 -32.84 -41.79 -18.26
C MET A 90 -34.34 -41.53 -18.44
N PHE A 91 -34.72 -40.41 -19.04
CA PHE A 91 -36.12 -39.96 -19.11
C PHE A 91 -36.73 -40.04 -20.52
N GLY A 92 -35.96 -40.39 -21.55
CA GLY A 92 -36.44 -40.41 -22.93
C GLY A 92 -36.71 -39.01 -23.50
N VAL A 93 -36.07 -37.99 -22.92
CA VAL A 93 -36.17 -36.60 -23.35
C VAL A 93 -35.24 -36.30 -24.53
N GLN A 94 -35.44 -35.15 -25.18
CA GLN A 94 -34.73 -34.75 -26.40
C GLN A 94 -33.94 -33.44 -26.21
N PHE A 95 -33.05 -33.40 -25.23
CA PHE A 95 -32.06 -32.31 -25.15
C PHE A 95 -31.02 -32.44 -26.27
N ALA A 96 -30.50 -31.30 -26.75
CA ALA A 96 -29.46 -31.29 -27.77
C ALA A 96 -28.16 -31.93 -27.24
N VAL A 97 -27.48 -32.73 -28.08
CA VAL A 97 -26.20 -33.38 -27.75
C VAL A 97 -25.16 -33.08 -28.83
N SER A 98 -23.98 -32.60 -28.44
CA SER A 98 -22.84 -32.34 -29.34
C SER A 98 -21.50 -32.57 -28.63
N SER A 99 -20.41 -32.68 -29.40
CA SER A 99 -19.05 -32.85 -28.88
C SER A 99 -18.42 -31.55 -28.33
N GLY A 100 -19.01 -30.37 -28.60
CA GLY A 100 -18.61 -29.05 -28.07
C GLY A 100 -19.62 -28.47 -27.06
N ARG A 101 -19.56 -27.15 -26.77
CA ARG A 101 -20.53 -26.44 -25.91
C ARG A 101 -21.93 -26.53 -26.54
N CYS A 102 -22.68 -27.58 -26.19
CA CYS A 102 -24.00 -27.85 -26.78
C CYS A 102 -25.11 -27.04 -26.09
N THR A 103 -25.01 -26.93 -24.77
CA THR A 103 -25.97 -26.22 -23.92
C THR A 103 -25.33 -24.92 -23.44
N ARG A 104 -25.95 -23.78 -23.74
CA ARG A 104 -25.55 -22.44 -23.28
C ARG A 104 -26.63 -21.94 -22.33
N GLY A 105 -26.33 -21.79 -21.04
CA GLY A 105 -27.30 -21.49 -19.99
C GLY A 105 -28.02 -22.73 -19.44
N ALA A 106 -29.31 -22.63 -19.10
CA ALA A 106 -30.08 -23.75 -18.53
C ALA A 106 -31.42 -23.91 -19.25
N PHE A 107 -31.81 -25.15 -19.53
CA PHE A 107 -33.04 -25.48 -20.24
C PHE A 107 -33.93 -26.37 -19.39
N MET A 108 -35.20 -26.01 -19.25
CA MET A 108 -36.21 -26.78 -18.54
C MET A 108 -37.14 -27.51 -19.52
N LEU A 109 -37.54 -28.73 -19.18
CA LEU A 109 -38.48 -29.55 -19.95
C LEU A 109 -39.51 -30.14 -18.99
N LEU A 110 -40.78 -30.17 -19.40
CA LEU A 110 -41.88 -30.68 -18.58
C LEU A 110 -42.32 -32.07 -19.04
N ILE A 111 -42.36 -33.03 -18.12
CA ILE A 111 -42.82 -34.40 -18.34
C ILE A 111 -44.13 -34.62 -17.59
N LYS A 112 -45.19 -34.99 -18.30
CA LYS A 112 -46.47 -35.38 -17.69
C LYS A 112 -46.37 -36.78 -17.09
N ILE A 113 -46.74 -36.92 -15.81
CA ILE A 113 -46.68 -38.20 -15.10
C ILE A 113 -47.97 -39.00 -15.34
N ASN A 114 -47.82 -40.27 -15.72
CA ASN A 114 -48.93 -41.21 -15.89
C ASN A 114 -49.62 -41.51 -14.55
N GLU A 115 -50.93 -41.78 -14.57
CA GLU A 115 -51.76 -41.98 -13.37
C GLU A 115 -51.23 -43.06 -12.40
N ASP A 116 -50.60 -44.11 -12.92
CA ASP A 116 -49.99 -45.18 -12.11
C ASP A 116 -48.81 -44.67 -11.27
N MET A 117 -48.02 -43.75 -11.83
CA MET A 117 -46.84 -43.18 -11.19
C MET A 117 -47.16 -41.98 -10.31
N LYS A 118 -48.32 -41.32 -10.50
CA LYS A 118 -48.77 -40.20 -9.66
C LYS A 118 -48.94 -40.61 -8.19
N LYS A 119 -49.39 -41.84 -7.94
CA LYS A 119 -49.54 -42.39 -6.58
C LYS A 119 -48.20 -42.64 -5.88
N VAL A 120 -47.15 -42.92 -6.65
CA VAL A 120 -45.80 -43.19 -6.15
C VAL A 120 -45.04 -41.90 -5.89
N LEU A 121 -45.15 -40.92 -6.79
CA LEU A 121 -44.41 -39.66 -6.74
C LEU A 121 -45.16 -38.50 -6.07
N ASN A 122 -46.47 -38.65 -5.80
CA ASN A 122 -47.35 -37.59 -5.29
C ASN A 122 -47.26 -36.28 -6.11
N CYS A 123 -47.14 -36.41 -7.43
CA CYS A 123 -46.80 -35.33 -8.34
C CYS A 123 -47.50 -35.50 -9.70
N ASP A 124 -47.89 -34.39 -10.34
CA ASP A 124 -48.55 -34.38 -11.65
C ASP A 124 -47.57 -34.20 -12.81
N PHE A 125 -46.50 -33.43 -12.60
CA PHE A 125 -45.49 -33.14 -13.63
C PHE A 125 -44.06 -33.17 -13.07
N MET A 126 -43.13 -33.68 -13.85
CA MET A 126 -41.70 -33.64 -13.53
C MET A 126 -41.02 -32.63 -14.43
N VAL A 127 -40.29 -31.68 -13.84
CA VAL A 127 -39.46 -30.72 -14.56
C VAL A 127 -38.03 -31.25 -14.58
N ILE A 128 -37.46 -31.39 -15.77
CA ILE A 128 -36.07 -31.76 -15.96
C ILE A 128 -35.31 -30.51 -16.40
N ILE A 129 -34.23 -30.17 -15.70
CA ILE A 129 -33.36 -29.04 -16.04
C ILE A 129 -31.99 -29.57 -16.50
N ASP A 130 -31.65 -29.31 -17.76
CA ASP A 130 -30.30 -29.51 -18.30
C ASP A 130 -29.52 -28.19 -18.20
N THR A 131 -28.30 -28.26 -17.67
CA THR A 131 -27.46 -27.07 -17.49
C THR A 131 -26.28 -27.08 -18.43
N GLU A 132 -25.78 -25.89 -18.72
CA GLU A 132 -24.47 -25.66 -19.28
C GLU A 132 -23.39 -26.37 -18.45
N GLY A 133 -22.30 -26.74 -19.13
CA GLY A 133 -21.12 -27.23 -18.46
C GLY A 133 -20.37 -26.12 -17.72
N LEU A 134 -20.12 -26.34 -16.44
CA LEU A 134 -19.25 -25.46 -15.65
C LEU A 134 -17.84 -25.46 -16.24
N LYS A 135 -17.13 -24.33 -16.10
CA LYS A 135 -15.73 -24.14 -16.54
C LYS A 135 -15.49 -24.40 -18.03
N SER A 136 -16.23 -23.73 -18.90
CA SER A 136 -15.96 -23.82 -20.34
C SER A 136 -14.58 -23.22 -20.70
N PRO A 137 -13.72 -23.94 -21.45
CA PRO A 137 -12.41 -23.45 -21.88
C PRO A 137 -12.49 -22.12 -22.65
N GLU A 138 -13.61 -21.89 -23.33
CA GLU A 138 -13.89 -20.68 -24.11
C GLU A 138 -14.23 -19.46 -23.24
N LEU A 139 -14.73 -19.65 -22.01
CA LEU A 139 -15.01 -18.56 -21.05
C LEU A 139 -13.86 -18.35 -20.05
N ALA A 140 -12.92 -19.29 -19.92
CA ALA A 140 -11.78 -19.19 -19.00
C ALA A 140 -10.85 -17.98 -19.24
N GLN A 141 -10.94 -17.32 -20.41
CA GLN A 141 -10.19 -16.10 -20.75
C GLN A 141 -10.87 -14.80 -20.28
N LEU A 142 -12.11 -14.87 -19.77
CA LEU A 142 -12.87 -13.72 -19.25
C LEU A 142 -12.78 -13.67 -17.71
N ASP A 143 -12.45 -12.50 -17.17
CA ASP A 143 -12.22 -12.23 -15.73
C ASP A 143 -13.42 -12.63 -14.82
N ASN A 144 -14.64 -12.79 -15.36
CA ASN A 144 -15.88 -13.04 -14.60
C ASN A 144 -16.49 -14.46 -14.79
N SER A 145 -15.81 -15.38 -15.47
CA SER A 145 -16.38 -16.71 -15.80
C SER A 145 -16.83 -17.54 -14.59
N HIS A 146 -16.16 -17.37 -13.44
CA HIS A 146 -16.48 -18.10 -12.21
C HIS A 146 -17.71 -17.57 -11.46
N GLU A 147 -18.04 -16.29 -11.62
CA GLU A 147 -19.25 -15.72 -11.02
C GLU A 147 -20.49 -16.30 -11.70
N HIS A 148 -20.45 -16.41 -13.02
CA HIS A 148 -21.51 -17.05 -13.79
C HIS A 148 -21.72 -18.51 -13.38
N ASP A 149 -20.65 -19.29 -13.24
CA ASP A 149 -20.72 -20.69 -12.81
C ASP A 149 -21.34 -20.83 -11.40
N ASN A 150 -20.99 -19.93 -10.48
CA ASN A 150 -21.55 -19.92 -9.11
C ASN A 150 -23.02 -19.49 -9.08
N GLU A 151 -23.39 -18.46 -9.82
CA GLU A 151 -24.77 -18.00 -9.96
C GLU A 151 -25.66 -19.10 -10.55
N LEU A 152 -25.20 -19.71 -11.64
CA LEU A 152 -25.89 -20.81 -12.31
C LEU A 152 -26.05 -22.00 -11.37
N ALA A 153 -24.97 -22.44 -10.72
CA ALA A 153 -25.00 -23.56 -9.78
C ALA A 153 -25.94 -23.31 -8.59
N THR A 154 -25.85 -22.12 -7.98
CA THR A 154 -26.69 -21.74 -6.83
C THR A 154 -28.16 -21.69 -7.22
N LEU A 155 -28.48 -21.11 -8.38
CA LEU A 155 -29.84 -21.05 -8.90
C LEU A 155 -30.40 -22.45 -9.16
N VAL A 156 -29.72 -23.25 -9.97
CA VAL A 156 -30.27 -24.55 -10.40
C VAL A 156 -30.35 -25.54 -9.25
N ILE A 157 -29.39 -25.52 -8.31
CA ILE A 157 -29.46 -26.32 -7.07
C ILE A 157 -30.63 -25.87 -6.20
N GLY A 158 -30.88 -24.57 -6.10
CA GLY A 158 -31.99 -24.04 -5.31
C GLY A 158 -33.37 -24.28 -5.91
N LEU A 159 -33.47 -24.45 -7.23
CA LEU A 159 -34.72 -24.80 -7.91
C LEU A 159 -35.04 -26.30 -7.83
N SER A 160 -34.06 -27.15 -7.51
CA SER A 160 -34.18 -28.61 -7.56
C SER A 160 -34.69 -29.26 -6.28
N ASP A 161 -35.42 -30.36 -6.45
CA ASP A 161 -35.65 -31.33 -5.38
C ASP A 161 -34.54 -32.39 -5.34
N VAL A 162 -34.06 -32.81 -6.52
CA VAL A 162 -32.91 -33.71 -6.69
C VAL A 162 -31.92 -33.13 -7.70
N THR A 163 -30.65 -33.02 -7.30
CA THR A 163 -29.55 -32.59 -8.15
C THR A 163 -28.62 -33.76 -8.48
N ILE A 164 -28.28 -33.94 -9.74
CA ILE A 164 -27.32 -34.94 -10.20
C ILE A 164 -26.01 -34.22 -10.51
N VAL A 165 -24.94 -34.52 -9.77
CA VAL A 165 -23.61 -33.95 -10.03
C VAL A 165 -22.80 -34.97 -10.83
N ASN A 166 -22.64 -34.68 -12.12
CA ASN A 166 -21.97 -35.51 -13.10
C ASN A 166 -20.47 -35.18 -13.16
N ILE A 167 -19.63 -36.16 -12.83
CA ILE A 167 -18.18 -36.05 -12.69
C ILE A 167 -17.51 -37.01 -13.67
N ALA A 168 -16.54 -36.53 -14.46
CA ALA A 168 -15.68 -37.40 -15.27
C ALA A 168 -14.47 -37.85 -14.45
N MET A 169 -14.13 -39.15 -14.49
CA MET A 169 -13.12 -39.75 -13.59
C MET A 169 -11.65 -39.46 -13.99
N GLU A 170 -11.39 -38.85 -15.15
CA GLU A 170 -10.02 -38.70 -15.70
C GLU A 170 -9.24 -37.48 -15.17
N ASN A 171 -9.85 -36.55 -14.41
CA ASN A 171 -9.17 -35.34 -13.93
C ASN A 171 -9.50 -34.97 -12.46
N SER A 172 -8.55 -35.19 -11.54
CA SER A 172 -8.71 -34.93 -10.09
C SER A 172 -8.80 -33.44 -9.73
N THR A 173 -8.31 -32.56 -10.61
CA THR A 173 -8.31 -31.11 -10.41
C THR A 173 -9.71 -30.53 -10.68
N GLU A 174 -10.34 -30.95 -11.78
CA GLU A 174 -11.71 -30.53 -12.15
C GLU A 174 -12.75 -30.99 -11.11
N MET A 175 -12.53 -32.17 -10.53
CA MET A 175 -13.36 -32.71 -9.46
C MET A 175 -13.39 -31.77 -8.25
N LYS A 176 -12.23 -31.33 -7.74
CA LYS A 176 -12.17 -30.47 -6.56
C LYS A 176 -12.88 -29.13 -6.78
N ASP A 177 -12.70 -28.57 -7.96
CA ASP A 177 -13.22 -27.24 -8.24
C ASP A 177 -14.75 -27.22 -8.38
N ILE A 178 -15.36 -28.23 -9.02
CA ILE A 178 -16.83 -28.31 -9.07
C ILE A 178 -17.40 -28.57 -7.69
N LEU A 179 -16.78 -29.48 -6.93
CA LEU A 179 -17.28 -29.83 -5.60
C LEU A 179 -17.27 -28.60 -4.69
N GLN A 180 -16.29 -27.71 -4.82
CA GLN A 180 -16.27 -26.45 -4.09
C GLN A 180 -17.45 -25.55 -4.45
N ILE A 181 -17.75 -25.36 -5.74
CA ILE A 181 -18.92 -24.57 -6.21
C ILE A 181 -20.22 -25.17 -5.66
N VAL A 182 -20.35 -26.49 -5.73
CA VAL A 182 -21.53 -27.24 -5.28
C VAL A 182 -21.71 -27.15 -3.76
N VAL A 183 -20.65 -27.31 -2.97
CA VAL A 183 -20.68 -27.19 -1.50
C VAL A 183 -21.15 -25.80 -1.06
N HIS A 184 -20.67 -24.74 -1.71
CA HIS A 184 -21.11 -23.37 -1.43
C HIS A 184 -22.57 -23.14 -1.78
N ALA A 185 -23.03 -23.61 -2.95
CA ALA A 185 -24.43 -23.53 -3.32
C ALA A 185 -25.33 -24.22 -2.28
N PHE A 186 -24.94 -25.41 -1.80
CA PHE A 186 -25.69 -26.12 -0.77
C PHE A 186 -25.68 -25.41 0.60
N LEU A 187 -24.55 -24.80 0.99
CA LEU A 187 -24.44 -24.03 2.24
C LEU A 187 -25.47 -22.90 2.27
N ARG A 188 -25.60 -22.19 1.15
CA ARG A 188 -26.57 -21.10 0.97
C ARG A 188 -28.00 -21.61 0.91
N MET A 189 -28.25 -22.76 0.29
CA MET A 189 -29.59 -23.36 0.25
C MET A 189 -30.10 -23.75 1.64
N LYS A 190 -29.19 -24.21 2.51
CA LYS A 190 -29.55 -24.51 3.90
C LYS A 190 -30.07 -23.29 4.65
N GLU A 191 -29.59 -22.09 4.36
CA GLU A 191 -30.03 -20.85 5.02
C GLU A 191 -31.45 -20.46 4.68
N VAL A 192 -31.81 -20.64 3.41
CA VAL A 192 -33.18 -20.45 2.93
C VAL A 192 -34.10 -21.61 3.32
N GLY A 193 -33.62 -22.52 4.18
CA GLY A 193 -34.39 -23.64 4.73
C GLY A 193 -34.59 -24.81 3.77
N LYS A 194 -33.89 -24.83 2.63
CA LYS A 194 -33.96 -25.90 1.64
C LYS A 194 -32.75 -26.83 1.77
N LYS A 195 -33.00 -28.14 1.80
CA LYS A 195 -31.95 -29.16 1.72
C LYS A 195 -32.23 -30.02 0.49
N PRO A 196 -31.68 -29.66 -0.68
CA PRO A 196 -31.86 -30.47 -1.88
C PRO A 196 -31.19 -31.83 -1.68
N LYS A 197 -31.70 -32.88 -2.33
CA LYS A 197 -31.04 -34.20 -2.37
C LYS A 197 -30.08 -34.25 -3.57
N CYS A 198 -29.00 -35.02 -3.49
CA CYS A 198 -27.94 -35.03 -4.51
C CYS A 198 -27.41 -36.43 -4.73
N GLN A 199 -27.08 -36.70 -5.99
CA GLN A 199 -26.49 -37.93 -6.45
C GLN A 199 -25.23 -37.62 -7.25
N PHE A 200 -24.08 -38.13 -6.81
CA PHE A 200 -22.83 -38.03 -7.57
C PHE A 200 -22.77 -39.16 -8.59
N VAL A 201 -22.57 -38.81 -9.86
CA VAL A 201 -22.50 -39.75 -10.97
C VAL A 201 -21.11 -39.65 -11.59
N HIS A 202 -20.33 -40.70 -11.45
CA HIS A 202 -19.00 -40.83 -12.04
C HIS A 202 -19.11 -41.53 -13.40
N GLN A 203 -18.78 -40.82 -14.47
CA GLN A 203 -18.87 -41.29 -15.86
C GLN A 203 -17.55 -41.95 -16.32
N ASN A 204 -17.67 -42.84 -17.31
CA ASN A 204 -16.56 -43.54 -17.99
C ASN A 204 -15.74 -44.48 -17.07
N VAL A 205 -16.42 -45.20 -16.17
CA VAL A 205 -15.77 -46.13 -15.25
C VAL A 205 -15.45 -47.46 -15.96
N SER A 206 -14.26 -48.03 -15.75
CA SER A 206 -13.87 -49.30 -16.35
C SER A 206 -14.49 -50.51 -15.63
N ASP A 207 -15.18 -51.39 -16.38
CA ASP A 207 -16.04 -52.48 -15.87
C ASP A 207 -15.36 -53.49 -14.92
N VAL A 208 -14.02 -53.62 -14.95
CA VAL A 208 -13.32 -54.75 -14.30
C VAL A 208 -12.90 -54.48 -12.84
N SER A 209 -13.10 -53.27 -12.30
CA SER A 209 -12.65 -52.94 -10.92
C SER A 209 -13.65 -52.14 -10.06
N ALA A 210 -14.90 -52.03 -10.50
CA ALA A 210 -15.88 -51.14 -9.91
C ALA A 210 -16.19 -51.46 -8.43
N HIS A 211 -16.42 -52.72 -8.03
CA HIS A 211 -17.05 -52.93 -6.72
C HIS A 211 -16.12 -52.78 -5.48
N GLU A 212 -14.84 -53.18 -5.58
CA GLU A 212 -13.89 -53.16 -4.43
C GLU A 212 -13.09 -51.85 -4.29
N LYS A 213 -12.80 -51.12 -5.39
CA LYS A 213 -12.17 -49.78 -5.32
C LYS A 213 -13.11 -48.70 -4.76
N ASN A 214 -14.42 -48.91 -4.86
CA ASN A 214 -15.45 -47.95 -4.47
C ASN A 214 -15.50 -47.59 -2.97
N LEU A 215 -15.13 -48.48 -2.04
CA LEU A 215 -15.25 -48.17 -0.60
C LEU A 215 -14.22 -47.14 -0.11
N ARG A 216 -12.97 -47.21 -0.59
CA ARG A 216 -11.92 -46.23 -0.25
C ARG A 216 -12.19 -44.89 -0.93
N ASP A 217 -12.59 -44.92 -2.20
CA ASP A 217 -12.84 -43.71 -2.99
C ASP A 217 -14.07 -42.94 -2.46
N ARG A 218 -15.11 -43.64 -1.98
CA ARG A 218 -16.28 -43.02 -1.31
C ARG A 218 -15.90 -42.33 0.01
N LYS A 219 -15.03 -42.95 0.81
CA LYS A 219 -14.59 -42.37 2.08
C LYS A 219 -13.70 -41.14 1.84
N LEU A 220 -12.80 -41.22 0.85
CA LEU A 220 -11.95 -40.10 0.45
C LEU A 220 -12.78 -38.93 -0.08
N LEU A 221 -13.81 -39.20 -0.90
CA LEU A 221 -14.71 -38.15 -1.41
C LEU A 221 -15.47 -37.46 -0.26
N LEU A 222 -15.99 -38.20 0.70
CA LEU A 222 -16.67 -37.62 1.86
C LEU A 222 -15.72 -36.78 2.74
N GLU A 223 -14.49 -37.25 2.97
CA GLU A 223 -13.47 -36.49 3.69
C GLU A 223 -13.16 -35.16 2.97
N GLN A 224 -12.98 -35.19 1.64
CA GLN A 224 -12.79 -33.99 0.84
C GLN A 224 -14.00 -33.04 0.89
N LEU A 225 -15.23 -33.57 0.80
CA LEU A 225 -16.44 -32.76 0.92
C LEU A 225 -16.57 -32.12 2.32
N ASN A 226 -16.18 -32.83 3.38
CA ASN A 226 -16.18 -32.29 4.74
C ASN A 226 -15.15 -31.16 4.90
N GLU A 227 -13.94 -31.34 4.38
CA GLU A 227 -12.90 -30.30 4.39
C GLU A 227 -13.37 -29.05 3.64
N MET A 228 -13.94 -29.21 2.43
CA MET A 228 -14.49 -28.11 1.64
C MET A 228 -15.66 -27.43 2.36
N THR A 229 -16.52 -28.20 3.04
CA THR A 229 -17.64 -27.66 3.81
C THR A 229 -17.16 -26.83 4.99
N GLN A 230 -16.14 -27.28 5.72
CA GLN A 230 -15.55 -26.51 6.81
C GLN A 230 -14.91 -25.22 6.32
N ALA A 231 -14.21 -25.27 5.17
CA ALA A 231 -13.65 -24.08 4.55
C ALA A 231 -14.77 -23.09 4.16
N ALA A 232 -15.81 -23.56 3.46
CA ALA A 232 -16.96 -22.75 3.08
C ALA A 232 -17.68 -22.13 4.29
N ALA A 233 -17.91 -22.93 5.34
CA ALA A 233 -18.59 -22.53 6.56
C ALA A 233 -17.84 -21.46 7.36
N ARG A 234 -16.51 -21.55 7.47
CA ARG A 234 -15.68 -20.50 8.10
C ARG A 234 -15.76 -19.19 7.33
N MET A 235 -15.76 -19.27 6.01
CA MET A 235 -15.81 -18.09 5.13
C MET A 235 -17.15 -17.34 5.21
N GLU A 236 -18.26 -18.07 5.39
CA GLU A 236 -19.59 -17.48 5.56
C GLU A 236 -19.96 -17.23 7.05
N LYS A 237 -18.98 -17.29 7.98
CA LYS A 237 -19.12 -17.09 9.43
C LYS A 237 -20.14 -18.04 10.11
N LYS A 238 -20.20 -19.29 9.65
CA LYS A 238 -21.15 -20.33 10.09
C LYS A 238 -20.42 -21.60 10.53
N GLU A 239 -19.50 -21.44 11.49
CA GLU A 239 -18.62 -22.50 11.99
C GLU A 239 -19.34 -23.69 12.67
N GLU A 240 -20.66 -23.57 12.85
CA GLU A 240 -21.54 -24.66 13.26
C GLU A 240 -21.61 -25.82 12.25
N ASN A 241 -21.33 -25.56 10.96
CA ASN A 241 -21.33 -26.59 9.91
C ASN A 241 -19.94 -27.25 9.80
N LYS A 242 -19.82 -28.51 10.23
CA LYS A 242 -18.53 -29.22 10.30
C LYS A 242 -18.40 -30.37 9.31
N SER A 243 -19.52 -30.82 8.74
CA SER A 243 -19.60 -31.93 7.78
C SER A 243 -20.52 -31.59 6.63
N PHE A 244 -20.29 -32.19 5.46
CA PHE A 244 -21.13 -32.03 4.28
C PHE A 244 -22.58 -32.47 4.54
N THR A 245 -22.76 -33.48 5.40
CA THR A 245 -24.07 -33.95 5.88
C THR A 245 -24.81 -32.94 6.75
N ASP A 246 -24.12 -31.95 7.34
CA ASP A 246 -24.80 -30.88 8.08
C ASP A 246 -25.53 -29.94 7.12
N VAL A 247 -24.94 -29.73 5.96
CA VAL A 247 -25.43 -28.82 4.91
C VAL A 247 -26.50 -29.47 4.05
N MET A 248 -26.39 -30.79 3.84
CA MET A 248 -27.15 -31.50 2.83
C MET A 248 -27.53 -32.94 3.27
N GLU A 249 -28.68 -33.45 2.82
CA GLU A 249 -29.04 -34.87 2.96
C GLU A 249 -28.26 -35.76 1.96
N TYR A 250 -27.19 -36.40 2.42
CA TYR A 250 -26.30 -37.26 1.62
C TYR A 250 -25.97 -38.58 2.35
N SER A 251 -25.92 -39.68 1.59
CA SER A 251 -25.51 -41.00 2.07
C SER A 251 -24.35 -41.52 1.23
N PRO A 252 -23.16 -41.81 1.82
CA PRO A 252 -22.01 -42.34 1.06
C PRO A 252 -22.29 -43.68 0.36
N ASP A 253 -23.20 -44.48 0.93
CA ASP A 253 -23.53 -45.82 0.42
C ASP A 253 -24.50 -45.80 -0.76
N THR A 254 -25.39 -44.80 -0.81
CA THR A 254 -26.48 -44.70 -1.80
C THR A 254 -26.42 -43.43 -2.67
N GLY A 255 -25.45 -42.55 -2.42
CA GLY A 255 -25.29 -41.24 -3.05
C GLY A 255 -24.23 -41.18 -4.17
N ASN A 256 -23.56 -42.29 -4.48
CA ASN A 256 -22.50 -42.35 -5.49
C ASN A 256 -22.76 -43.48 -6.50
N TRP A 257 -22.80 -43.11 -7.79
CA TRP A 257 -23.05 -44.01 -8.91
C TRP A 257 -21.87 -44.00 -9.86
N TYR A 258 -21.50 -45.18 -10.34
CA TYR A 258 -20.37 -45.38 -11.25
C TYR A 258 -20.92 -45.96 -12.55
N ILE A 259 -20.93 -45.16 -13.60
CA ILE A 259 -21.52 -45.52 -14.89
C ILE A 259 -20.40 -45.82 -15.88
N PRO A 260 -20.44 -46.98 -16.58
CA PRO A 260 -19.42 -47.31 -17.57
C PRO A 260 -19.54 -46.43 -18.81
N GLY A 261 -18.56 -46.44 -19.71
CA GLY A 261 -18.65 -45.64 -20.95
C GLY A 261 -19.83 -46.06 -21.84
N LEU A 262 -20.47 -45.10 -22.51
CA LEU A 262 -21.60 -45.34 -23.43
C LEU A 262 -21.27 -46.32 -24.57
N TRP A 263 -20.01 -46.33 -25.00
CA TRP A 263 -19.52 -47.12 -26.13
C TRP A 263 -18.52 -48.17 -25.65
N ASN A 264 -18.57 -49.40 -26.18
CA ASN A 264 -17.57 -50.46 -25.92
C ASN A 264 -16.26 -50.25 -26.72
N GLY A 265 -15.94 -49.00 -27.07
CA GLY A 265 -14.81 -48.63 -27.92
C GLY A 265 -14.95 -47.21 -28.47
N ASN A 266 -14.11 -46.82 -29.43
CA ASN A 266 -14.14 -45.47 -30.02
C ASN A 266 -15.19 -45.36 -31.15
N PRO A 267 -16.11 -44.38 -31.11
CA PRO A 267 -17.03 -44.09 -32.22
C PRO A 267 -16.30 -43.84 -33.55
N PRO A 268 -16.92 -44.03 -34.74
CA PRO A 268 -18.37 -44.18 -34.97
C PRO A 268 -18.88 -45.63 -35.08
N MET A 269 -18.02 -46.65 -35.09
CA MET A 269 -18.41 -48.06 -35.29
C MET A 269 -18.50 -48.87 -33.98
N ALA A 270 -18.33 -48.23 -32.83
CA ALA A 270 -18.41 -48.88 -31.53
C ALA A 270 -19.88 -49.24 -31.18
N PRO A 271 -20.17 -50.46 -30.70
CA PRO A 271 -21.50 -50.80 -30.23
C PRO A 271 -21.80 -50.11 -28.89
N VAL A 272 -23.09 -49.81 -28.65
CA VAL A 272 -23.57 -49.25 -27.37
C VAL A 272 -23.30 -50.26 -26.25
N ASN A 273 -22.76 -49.78 -25.14
CA ASN A 273 -22.53 -50.58 -23.95
C ASN A 273 -23.86 -50.89 -23.24
N ALA A 274 -24.23 -52.17 -23.16
CA ALA A 274 -25.43 -52.59 -22.43
C ALA A 274 -25.34 -52.27 -20.93
N GLY A 275 -24.14 -52.30 -20.35
CA GLY A 275 -23.87 -51.95 -18.95
C GLY A 275 -24.16 -50.48 -18.64
N TYR A 276 -23.99 -49.56 -19.62
CA TYR A 276 -24.39 -48.16 -19.46
C TYR A 276 -25.91 -48.05 -19.26
N SER A 277 -26.68 -48.73 -20.10
CA SER A 277 -28.14 -48.68 -20.04
C SER A 277 -28.69 -49.30 -18.75
N GLU A 278 -28.10 -50.40 -18.28
CA GLU A 278 -28.46 -51.04 -17.02
C GLU A 278 -28.15 -50.13 -15.82
N ALA A 279 -26.95 -49.53 -15.77
CA ALA A 279 -26.57 -48.60 -14.71
C ALA A 279 -27.45 -47.34 -14.66
N VAL A 280 -27.77 -46.75 -15.82
CA VAL A 280 -28.68 -45.59 -15.92
C VAL A 280 -30.10 -45.97 -15.49
N TYR A 281 -30.57 -47.17 -15.80
CA TYR A 281 -31.88 -47.66 -15.38
C TYR A 281 -31.97 -47.84 -13.85
N GLU A 282 -30.93 -48.38 -13.21
CA GLU A 282 -30.88 -48.48 -11.75
C GLU A 282 -30.80 -47.09 -11.08
N LEU A 283 -30.00 -46.17 -11.62
CA LEU A 283 -29.98 -44.77 -11.17
C LEU A 283 -31.36 -44.11 -11.27
N LYS A 284 -32.08 -44.34 -12.38
CA LYS A 284 -33.47 -43.85 -12.57
C LYS A 284 -34.40 -44.34 -11.46
N LYS A 285 -34.36 -45.63 -11.14
CA LYS A 285 -35.19 -46.21 -10.07
C LYS A 285 -34.89 -45.56 -8.72
N ASN A 286 -33.61 -45.37 -8.42
CA ASN A 286 -33.20 -44.72 -7.18
C ASN A 286 -33.70 -43.28 -7.08
N ILE A 287 -33.55 -42.49 -8.15
CA ILE A 287 -34.06 -41.10 -8.20
C ILE A 287 -35.58 -41.07 -8.00
N ILE A 288 -36.34 -41.95 -8.68
CA ILE A 288 -37.80 -42.06 -8.50
C ILE A 288 -38.16 -42.39 -7.05
N GLN A 289 -37.41 -43.29 -6.41
CA GLN A 289 -37.62 -43.65 -4.99
C GLN A 289 -37.32 -42.48 -4.05
N MET A 290 -36.25 -41.72 -4.31
CA MET A 290 -35.89 -40.54 -3.52
C MET A 290 -36.92 -39.42 -3.62
N LEU A 291 -37.46 -39.22 -4.83
CA LEU A 291 -38.54 -38.27 -5.10
C LEU A 291 -39.84 -38.69 -4.38
N GLY A 292 -40.17 -39.98 -4.34
CA GLY A 292 -41.32 -40.50 -3.59
C GLY A 292 -41.19 -40.36 -2.06
N ASN A 293 -39.96 -40.30 -1.53
CA ASN A 293 -39.65 -40.15 -0.11
C ASN A 293 -39.37 -38.70 0.32
N CYS A 294 -39.61 -37.69 -0.52
CA CYS A 294 -39.45 -36.29 -0.12
C CYS A 294 -40.63 -35.84 0.76
N GLU A 295 -40.34 -35.38 1.98
CA GLU A 295 -41.32 -34.77 2.90
C GLU A 295 -41.70 -33.32 2.49
N SER A 296 -40.96 -32.72 1.56
CA SER A 296 -41.25 -31.37 1.05
C SER A 296 -42.59 -31.34 0.33
N SER A 297 -43.43 -30.37 0.67
CA SER A 297 -44.69 -30.10 -0.05
C SER A 297 -44.37 -29.83 -1.51
N ALA A 298 -44.75 -30.75 -2.41
CA ALA A 298 -44.60 -30.53 -3.84
C ALA A 298 -45.21 -29.18 -4.23
N ASN A 299 -44.36 -28.30 -4.77
CA ASN A 299 -44.74 -26.95 -5.13
C ASN A 299 -45.72 -26.99 -6.30
N ASN A 300 -46.66 -26.04 -6.37
CA ASN A 300 -47.40 -25.83 -7.59
C ASN A 300 -46.57 -24.95 -8.58
N ILE A 301 -47.02 -24.82 -9.82
CA ILE A 301 -46.31 -24.07 -10.87
C ILE A 301 -46.14 -22.59 -10.51
N LEU A 302 -47.10 -21.98 -9.80
CA LEU A 302 -47.03 -20.59 -9.35
C LEU A 302 -46.04 -20.42 -8.20
N ASP A 303 -46.03 -21.35 -7.23
CA ASP A 303 -45.04 -21.36 -6.15
C ASP A 303 -43.61 -21.48 -6.70
N PHE A 304 -43.44 -22.31 -7.74
CA PHE A 304 -42.15 -22.45 -8.43
C PHE A 304 -41.73 -21.16 -9.15
N LYS A 305 -42.67 -20.46 -9.80
CA LYS A 305 -42.44 -19.15 -10.40
C LYS A 305 -42.01 -18.11 -9.36
N GLU A 306 -42.72 -18.01 -8.24
CA GLU A 306 -42.41 -17.06 -7.16
C GLU A 306 -41.05 -17.37 -6.52
N TRP A 307 -40.78 -18.65 -6.27
CA TRP A 307 -39.50 -19.10 -5.76
C TRP A 307 -38.35 -18.79 -6.70
N MET A 308 -38.49 -19.09 -8.00
CA MET A 308 -37.48 -18.80 -9.02
C MET A 308 -37.18 -17.30 -9.11
N THR A 309 -38.22 -16.47 -9.11
CA THR A 309 -38.06 -15.01 -9.15
C THR A 309 -37.33 -14.50 -7.91
N SER A 310 -37.71 -14.98 -6.73
CA SER A 310 -37.12 -14.57 -5.45
C SER A 310 -35.67 -15.02 -5.34
N LEU A 311 -35.39 -16.27 -5.70
CA LEU A 311 -34.05 -16.86 -5.67
C LEU A 311 -33.12 -16.14 -6.65
N TRP A 312 -33.55 -15.91 -7.89
CA TRP A 312 -32.73 -15.18 -8.87
C TRP A 312 -32.48 -13.73 -8.45
N THR A 313 -33.49 -13.07 -7.90
CA THR A 313 -33.33 -11.71 -7.36
C THR A 313 -32.31 -11.69 -6.22
N ALA A 314 -32.36 -12.65 -5.30
CA ALA A 314 -31.41 -12.77 -4.19
C ALA A 314 -29.98 -13.04 -4.69
N VAL A 315 -29.81 -14.00 -5.59
CA VAL A 315 -28.52 -14.34 -6.23
C VAL A 315 -27.89 -13.10 -6.90
N LYS A 316 -28.70 -12.22 -7.50
CA LYS A 316 -28.22 -10.97 -8.13
C LYS A 316 -28.02 -9.79 -7.18
N HIS A 317 -28.70 -9.75 -6.02
CA HIS A 317 -28.60 -8.65 -5.06
C HIS A 317 -27.48 -8.86 -4.03
N GLU A 318 -27.07 -10.10 -3.77
CA GLU A 318 -25.97 -10.44 -2.86
C GLU A 318 -24.58 -10.21 -3.46
N ASN A 319 -24.32 -9.09 -4.14
CA ASN A 319 -23.00 -8.79 -4.75
C ASN A 319 -21.83 -8.76 -3.75
N PHE A 320 -22.09 -8.75 -2.43
CA PHE A 320 -21.06 -8.76 -1.40
C PHE A 320 -20.44 -10.15 -1.13
N ILE A 321 -21.07 -11.24 -1.60
CA ILE A 321 -20.69 -12.63 -1.22
C ILE A 321 -20.25 -13.48 -2.43
N PHE A 322 -20.39 -12.96 -3.66
CA PHE A 322 -20.09 -13.73 -4.90
C PHE A 322 -18.69 -13.54 -5.48
N SER A 323 -17.89 -12.58 -5.01
CA SER A 323 -16.47 -12.49 -5.39
C SER A 323 -15.58 -13.35 -4.48
N PHE A 324 -15.92 -14.64 -4.36
CA PHE A 324 -15.27 -15.60 -3.44
C PHE A 324 -13.75 -15.73 -3.66
N ARG A 325 -13.29 -15.56 -4.90
CA ARG A 325 -11.84 -15.50 -5.19
C ARG A 325 -11.22 -14.17 -4.75
N ASN A 326 -11.94 -13.05 -4.84
CA ASN A 326 -11.40 -11.74 -4.47
C ASN A 326 -11.18 -11.59 -2.96
N SER A 327 -11.97 -12.24 -2.09
CA SER A 327 -11.74 -12.18 -0.63
C SER A 327 -10.57 -13.07 -0.17
N LEU A 328 -10.42 -14.28 -0.71
CA LEU A 328 -9.27 -15.15 -0.42
C LEU A 328 -7.97 -14.63 -1.07
N VAL A 329 -8.04 -14.13 -2.30
CA VAL A 329 -6.92 -13.47 -2.96
C VAL A 329 -6.55 -12.20 -2.20
N ALA A 330 -7.51 -11.39 -1.76
CA ALA A 330 -7.24 -10.19 -0.96
C ALA A 330 -6.62 -10.53 0.40
N ASP A 331 -7.11 -11.56 1.12
CA ASP A 331 -6.51 -12.00 2.38
C ASP A 331 -5.09 -12.54 2.18
N ALA A 332 -4.89 -13.43 1.20
CA ALA A 332 -3.57 -13.97 0.85
C ALA A 332 -2.60 -12.86 0.41
N TYR A 333 -3.10 -11.87 -0.33
CA TYR A 333 -2.34 -10.70 -0.76
C TYR A 333 -1.98 -9.80 0.41
N MET A 334 -2.89 -9.62 1.36
CA MET A 334 -2.64 -8.82 2.56
C MET A 334 -1.63 -9.46 3.50
N ARG A 335 -1.65 -10.79 3.63
CA ARG A 335 -0.60 -11.53 4.33
C ARG A 335 0.76 -11.35 3.66
N LEU A 336 0.82 -11.48 2.34
CA LEU A 336 2.05 -11.26 1.57
C LEU A 336 2.59 -9.83 1.77
N CYS A 337 1.73 -8.83 1.67
CA CYS A 337 2.11 -7.44 1.94
C CYS A 337 2.62 -7.24 3.37
N THR A 338 2.00 -7.88 4.37
CA THR A 338 2.37 -7.75 5.78
C THR A 338 3.77 -8.31 6.04
N GLU A 339 4.04 -9.52 5.57
CA GLU A 339 5.36 -10.15 5.67
C GLU A 339 6.42 -9.37 4.88
N PHE A 340 6.10 -8.94 3.66
CA PHE A 340 7.02 -8.15 2.85
C PHE A 340 7.39 -6.82 3.51
N ASN A 341 6.41 -6.08 4.02
CA ASN A 341 6.63 -4.81 4.71
C ASN A 341 7.46 -4.98 5.99
N LYS A 342 7.39 -6.15 6.64
CA LYS A 342 8.25 -6.48 7.78
C LYS A 342 9.71 -6.62 7.33
N TRP A 343 9.96 -7.41 6.30
CA TRP A 343 11.34 -7.59 5.79
C TRP A 343 11.92 -6.31 5.19
N GLU A 344 11.09 -5.50 4.49
CA GLU A 344 11.49 -4.18 4.01
C GLU A 344 11.96 -3.28 5.16
N TRP A 345 11.23 -3.27 6.28
CA TRP A 345 11.60 -2.49 7.45
C TRP A 345 12.91 -2.99 8.09
N GLU A 346 13.08 -4.31 8.25
CA GLU A 346 14.32 -4.89 8.76
C GLU A 346 15.53 -4.48 7.90
N PHE A 347 15.37 -4.49 6.57
CA PHE A 347 16.41 -4.03 5.64
C PHE A 347 16.72 -2.54 5.81
N LYS A 348 15.70 -1.68 5.82
CA LYS A 348 15.89 -0.21 6.00
C LYS A 348 16.55 0.12 7.33
N LYS A 349 16.14 -0.56 8.41
CA LYS A 349 16.70 -0.39 9.76
C LYS A 349 18.18 -0.77 9.83
N GLU A 350 18.57 -1.88 9.21
CA GLU A 350 19.98 -2.29 9.15
C GLU A 350 20.80 -1.28 8.36
N MET A 351 20.31 -0.85 7.18
CA MET A 351 21.01 0.15 6.38
C MET A 351 21.13 1.50 7.09
N TYR A 352 20.10 1.94 7.82
CA TYR A 352 20.17 3.16 8.60
C TYR A 352 21.25 3.09 9.69
N THR A 353 21.30 1.96 10.41
CA THR A 353 22.32 1.72 11.44
C THR A 353 23.71 1.72 10.82
N TRP A 354 23.87 1.05 9.67
CA TRP A 354 25.13 1.00 8.94
C TRP A 354 25.57 2.39 8.46
N VAL A 355 24.67 3.19 7.87
CA VAL A 355 24.97 4.55 7.39
C VAL A 355 25.37 5.45 8.55
N THR A 356 24.64 5.44 9.66
CA THR A 356 24.95 6.27 10.84
C THR A 356 26.36 5.95 11.37
N ASN A 357 26.73 4.67 11.38
CA ASN A 357 28.09 4.25 11.76
C ASN A 357 29.14 4.69 10.73
N ALA A 358 28.83 4.60 9.43
CA ALA A 358 29.73 5.04 8.37
C ALA A 358 29.94 6.58 8.38
N GLU A 359 28.88 7.36 8.59
CA GLU A 359 28.94 8.82 8.77
C GLU A 359 29.77 9.20 10.01
N THR A 360 29.66 8.42 11.09
CA THR A 360 30.50 8.58 12.29
C THR A 360 31.97 8.33 11.96
N ARG A 361 32.29 7.25 11.22
CA ARG A 361 33.66 6.95 10.77
C ARG A 361 34.21 8.06 9.85
N ILE A 362 33.39 8.57 8.92
CA ILE A 362 33.74 9.69 8.04
C ILE A 362 33.99 10.96 8.86
N SER A 363 33.11 11.30 9.79
CA SER A 363 33.24 12.50 10.64
C SER A 363 34.52 12.48 11.48
N ASN A 364 34.95 11.29 11.90
CA ASN A 364 36.19 11.10 12.63
C ASN A 364 37.42 10.97 11.72
N PHE A 365 37.30 10.92 10.39
CA PHE A 365 38.43 10.79 9.47
C PHE A 365 39.43 11.95 9.61
N GLY A 366 40.72 11.63 9.58
CA GLY A 366 41.80 12.59 9.81
C GLY A 366 41.92 13.12 11.24
N THR A 367 41.15 12.61 12.20
CA THR A 367 41.24 12.99 13.62
C THR A 367 42.05 11.99 14.44
N VAL A 368 42.30 12.32 15.71
CA VAL A 368 42.90 11.42 16.70
C VAL A 368 42.11 10.11 16.87
N ALA A 369 40.80 10.12 16.61
CA ALA A 369 39.90 8.98 16.83
C ALA A 369 39.95 7.91 15.71
N VAL A 370 40.73 8.13 14.64
CA VAL A 370 40.82 7.24 13.49
C VAL A 370 41.49 5.90 13.82
N LYS A 371 40.89 4.80 13.34
CA LYS A 371 41.49 3.46 13.26
C LYS A 371 41.85 3.00 11.83
N SER A 372 41.55 3.81 10.80
CA SER A 372 41.61 3.39 9.40
C SER A 372 43.04 3.20 8.86
N GLU A 373 43.18 2.28 7.92
CA GLU A 373 44.45 1.96 7.24
C GLU A 373 44.77 2.88 6.04
N SER A 374 43.75 3.52 5.42
CA SER A 374 43.96 4.47 4.31
C SER A 374 44.14 5.90 4.82
N SER A 375 45.03 6.64 4.14
CA SER A 375 45.36 8.05 4.41
C SER A 375 44.60 9.04 3.53
N VAL A 376 43.82 8.55 2.55
CA VAL A 376 43.16 9.38 1.53
C VAL A 376 41.64 9.20 1.58
N MET A 377 40.89 10.31 1.68
CA MET A 377 39.42 10.28 1.83
C MET A 377 38.72 9.57 0.67
N THR A 378 39.19 9.74 -0.56
CA THR A 378 38.58 9.14 -1.75
C THR A 378 38.69 7.61 -1.76
N GLU A 379 39.82 7.06 -1.32
CA GLU A 379 40.01 5.61 -1.15
C GLU A 379 39.11 5.09 -0.02
N PHE A 380 39.04 5.81 1.10
CA PHE A 380 38.19 5.46 2.23
C PHE A 380 36.70 5.46 1.85
N LEU A 381 36.23 6.49 1.13
CA LEU A 381 34.88 6.57 0.61
C LEU A 381 34.58 5.43 -0.38
N THR A 382 35.55 5.06 -1.22
CA THR A 382 35.42 3.92 -2.15
C THR A 382 35.29 2.60 -1.39
N SER A 383 36.06 2.42 -0.31
CA SER A 383 35.93 1.27 0.60
C SER A 383 34.54 1.21 1.21
N LEU A 384 34.04 2.33 1.77
CA LEU A 384 32.71 2.40 2.37
C LEU A 384 31.60 2.12 1.35
N LYS A 385 31.70 2.65 0.13
CA LYS A 385 30.73 2.36 -0.95
C LYS A 385 30.75 0.88 -1.36
N SER A 386 31.92 0.24 -1.36
CA SER A 386 32.04 -1.21 -1.58
C SER A 386 31.45 -2.03 -0.41
N GLU A 387 31.72 -1.64 0.83
CA GLU A 387 31.12 -2.26 2.03
C GLU A 387 29.59 -2.15 1.99
N ALA A 388 29.05 -0.95 1.73
CA ALA A 388 27.62 -0.73 1.54
C ALA A 388 27.03 -1.61 0.44
N SER A 389 27.70 -1.70 -0.72
CA SER A 389 27.25 -2.52 -1.84
C SER A 389 27.15 -4.00 -1.48
N THR A 390 28.08 -4.48 -0.65
CA THR A 390 28.08 -5.86 -0.14
C THR A 390 26.86 -6.09 0.77
N VAL A 391 26.65 -5.20 1.75
CA VAL A 391 25.49 -5.28 2.67
C VAL A 391 24.16 -5.23 1.91
N LEU A 392 24.03 -4.31 0.96
CA LEU A 392 22.85 -4.18 0.10
C LEU A 392 22.58 -5.46 -0.71
N SER A 393 23.62 -6.08 -1.27
CA SER A 393 23.50 -7.31 -2.07
C SER A 393 23.14 -8.52 -1.20
N THR A 394 23.68 -8.61 0.02
CA THR A 394 23.31 -9.64 0.99
C THR A 394 21.84 -9.53 1.38
N TRP A 395 21.34 -8.31 1.62
CA TRP A 395 19.93 -8.09 1.93
C TRP A 395 19.00 -8.33 0.75
N GLU A 396 19.37 -7.91 -0.46
CA GLU A 396 18.62 -8.23 -1.68
C GLU A 396 18.45 -9.74 -1.84
N THR A 397 19.54 -10.50 -1.66
CA THR A 397 19.50 -11.97 -1.70
C THR A 397 18.58 -12.54 -0.62
N ARG A 398 18.73 -12.08 0.63
CA ARG A 398 17.88 -12.52 1.76
C ARG A 398 16.40 -12.22 1.53
N LEU A 399 16.06 -11.06 0.97
CA LEU A 399 14.67 -10.70 0.66
C LEU A 399 14.08 -11.59 -0.44
N LEU A 400 14.85 -11.89 -1.49
CA LEU A 400 14.45 -12.81 -2.55
C LEU A 400 14.29 -14.25 -2.04
N GLU A 401 15.15 -14.68 -1.11
CA GLU A 401 15.04 -15.97 -0.42
C GLU A 401 13.79 -16.04 0.46
N ASN A 402 13.54 -15.02 1.30
CA ASN A 402 12.33 -14.92 2.13
C ASN A 402 11.06 -14.98 1.26
N LEU A 403 11.05 -14.25 0.13
CA LEU A 403 9.94 -14.28 -0.82
C LEU A 403 9.77 -15.68 -1.42
N THR A 404 10.86 -16.33 -1.82
CA THR A 404 10.83 -17.69 -2.36
C THR A 404 10.31 -18.69 -1.32
N GLN A 405 10.75 -18.59 -0.06
CA GLN A 405 10.31 -19.44 1.03
C GLN A 405 8.83 -19.22 1.36
N TYR A 406 8.34 -17.98 1.32
CA TYR A 406 6.92 -17.67 1.50
C TYR A 406 6.06 -18.39 0.45
N PHE A 407 6.46 -18.34 -0.83
CA PHE A 407 5.76 -19.04 -1.91
C PHE A 407 5.88 -20.57 -1.89
N GLN A 408 6.78 -21.14 -1.07
CA GLN A 408 6.87 -22.59 -0.85
C GLN A 408 5.93 -23.10 0.25
N GLN A 409 5.30 -22.21 1.02
CA GLN A 409 4.37 -22.59 2.08
C GLN A 409 3.07 -23.14 1.50
N THR A 410 2.56 -24.24 2.07
CA THR A 410 1.28 -24.84 1.67
C THR A 410 0.07 -24.24 2.40
N GLU A 411 0.30 -23.49 3.48
CA GLU A 411 -0.74 -22.84 4.28
C GLU A 411 -1.06 -21.42 3.77
N GLY A 412 -2.25 -20.89 4.06
CA GLY A 412 -2.59 -19.48 3.79
C GLY A 412 -2.92 -19.12 2.34
N HIS A 413 -3.25 -20.10 1.50
CA HIS A 413 -3.65 -19.90 0.09
C HIS A 413 -2.63 -19.17 -0.78
N VAL A 414 -1.33 -19.33 -0.50
CA VAL A 414 -0.25 -18.60 -1.19
C VAL A 414 -0.23 -18.80 -2.71
N TYR A 415 -0.68 -19.96 -3.21
CA TYR A 415 -0.85 -20.24 -4.63
C TYR A 415 -1.81 -19.26 -5.35
N LEU A 416 -2.72 -18.59 -4.63
CA LEU A 416 -3.64 -17.60 -5.19
C LEU A 416 -2.94 -16.28 -5.57
N VAL A 417 -1.81 -15.97 -4.95
CA VAL A 417 -1.06 -14.72 -5.13
C VAL A 417 0.27 -14.93 -5.85
N GLU A 418 0.49 -16.11 -6.42
CA GLU A 418 1.73 -16.45 -7.13
C GLU A 418 1.99 -15.54 -8.34
N GLY A 419 0.93 -15.03 -8.98
CA GLY A 419 1.04 -14.02 -10.05
C GLY A 419 1.70 -12.71 -9.63
N TYR A 420 1.67 -12.36 -8.33
CA TYR A 420 2.30 -11.14 -7.82
C TYR A 420 3.78 -11.32 -7.46
N LYS A 421 4.30 -12.55 -7.50
CA LYS A 421 5.69 -12.86 -7.11
C LYS A 421 6.72 -12.04 -7.87
N GLU A 422 6.51 -11.82 -9.17
CA GLU A 422 7.41 -11.02 -10.00
C GLU A 422 7.36 -9.52 -9.63
N GLU A 423 6.18 -8.98 -9.30
CA GLU A 423 6.03 -7.59 -8.86
C GLU A 423 6.75 -7.32 -7.54
N PHE A 424 6.63 -8.23 -6.57
CA PHE A 424 7.37 -8.15 -5.30
C PHE A 424 8.87 -8.33 -5.51
N SER A 425 9.29 -9.23 -6.42
CA SER A 425 10.70 -9.38 -6.79
C SER A 425 11.27 -8.11 -7.42
N ASN A 426 10.50 -7.42 -8.26
CA ASN A 426 10.87 -6.14 -8.84
C ASN A 426 10.90 -5.03 -7.79
N SER A 427 9.99 -5.08 -6.81
CA SER A 427 9.99 -4.16 -5.67
C SER A 427 11.26 -4.31 -4.82
N VAL A 428 11.76 -5.53 -4.59
CA VAL A 428 13.07 -5.76 -3.91
C VAL A 428 14.21 -5.10 -4.67
N LYS A 429 14.29 -5.31 -5.99
CA LYS A 429 15.34 -4.71 -6.84
C LYS A 429 15.26 -3.18 -6.86
N SER A 430 14.05 -2.64 -6.90
CA SER A 430 13.80 -1.20 -6.84
C SER A 430 14.26 -0.64 -5.50
N LEU A 431 13.85 -1.27 -4.40
CA LEU A 431 14.23 -0.88 -3.04
C LEU A 431 15.76 -0.88 -2.86
N ARG A 432 16.46 -1.91 -3.37
CA ARG A 432 17.94 -1.97 -3.34
C ARG A 432 18.57 -0.78 -4.07
N ARG A 433 18.09 -0.44 -5.27
CA ARG A 433 18.63 0.69 -6.06
C ARG A 433 18.36 2.04 -5.40
N GLU A 434 17.17 2.21 -4.82
CA GLU A 434 16.79 3.41 -4.09
C GLU A 434 17.68 3.61 -2.86
N MET A 435 17.85 2.55 -2.06
CA MET A 435 18.73 2.55 -0.90
C MET A 435 20.19 2.81 -1.28
N GLU A 436 20.71 2.18 -2.32
CA GLU A 436 22.08 2.39 -2.81
C GLU A 436 22.34 3.84 -3.19
N ARG A 437 21.42 4.45 -3.96
CA ARG A 437 21.53 5.87 -4.35
C ARG A 437 21.52 6.78 -3.14
N SER A 438 20.57 6.56 -2.22
CA SER A 438 20.44 7.36 -1.00
C SER A 438 21.70 7.27 -0.13
N VAL A 439 22.18 6.06 0.14
CA VAL A 439 23.40 5.79 0.93
C VAL A 439 24.61 6.44 0.27
N PHE A 440 24.80 6.26 -1.03
CA PHE A 440 25.98 6.79 -1.72
C PHE A 440 26.02 8.31 -1.71
N ASN A 441 24.88 8.96 -1.88
CA ASN A 441 24.77 10.41 -1.80
C ASN A 441 25.08 10.92 -0.38
N GLN A 442 24.53 10.27 0.65
CA GLN A 442 24.79 10.63 2.05
C GLN A 442 26.28 10.50 2.40
N LEU A 443 26.90 9.37 2.04
CA LEU A 443 28.34 9.16 2.27
C LEU A 443 29.21 10.18 1.51
N THR A 444 28.84 10.50 0.27
CA THR A 444 29.60 11.46 -0.55
C THR A 444 29.51 12.85 0.06
N ALA A 445 28.31 13.29 0.43
CA ALA A 445 28.11 14.58 1.09
C ALA A 445 28.86 14.66 2.43
N ALA A 446 28.78 13.61 3.26
CA ALA A 446 29.51 13.56 4.54
C ALA A 446 31.03 13.62 4.33
N ALA A 447 31.56 12.92 3.33
CA ALA A 447 32.99 12.87 3.02
C ALA A 447 33.52 14.23 2.53
N GLU A 448 32.82 14.88 1.60
CA GLU A 448 33.20 16.19 1.09
C GLU A 448 33.08 17.29 2.16
N ILE A 449 32.04 17.23 3.00
CA ILE A 449 31.93 18.13 4.17
C ILE A 449 33.13 17.94 5.10
N ARG A 450 33.51 16.69 5.41
CA ARG A 450 34.68 16.41 6.26
C ARG A 450 35.98 16.86 5.62
N GLU A 451 36.17 16.63 4.33
CA GLU A 451 37.36 17.08 3.60
C GLU A 451 37.48 18.60 3.64
N GLY A 452 36.37 19.32 3.42
CA GLY A 452 36.32 20.78 3.59
C GLY A 452 36.63 21.25 5.02
N MET A 453 36.26 20.48 6.04
CA MET A 453 36.61 20.79 7.44
C MET A 453 38.08 20.51 7.78
N THR A 454 38.75 19.59 7.06
CA THR A 454 40.10 19.13 7.43
C THR A 454 41.13 20.26 7.35
N GLU A 455 41.07 21.12 6.33
CA GLU A 455 41.99 22.27 6.22
C GLU A 455 41.70 23.32 7.30
N LEU A 456 40.43 23.52 7.65
CA LEU A 456 40.02 24.45 8.69
C LEU A 456 40.45 23.96 10.08
N ASP A 457 40.32 22.66 10.36
CA ASP A 457 40.85 22.02 11.58
C ASP A 457 42.38 22.21 11.67
N ARG A 458 43.11 22.06 10.56
CA ARG A 458 44.56 22.26 10.50
C ARG A 458 44.97 23.70 10.83
N ILE A 459 44.22 24.69 10.31
CA ILE A 459 44.43 26.11 10.61
C ILE A 459 44.19 26.37 12.11
N LYS A 460 43.07 25.89 12.65
CA LYS A 460 42.74 26.03 14.07
C LYS A 460 43.78 25.38 14.97
N GLU A 461 44.23 24.18 14.65
CA GLU A 461 45.26 23.47 15.41
C GLU A 461 46.59 24.24 15.40
N THR A 462 46.99 24.79 14.25
CA THR A 462 48.22 25.59 14.13
C THR A 462 48.17 26.83 15.01
N HIS A 463 47.08 27.60 14.95
CA HIS A 463 46.91 28.79 15.78
C HIS A 463 46.82 28.45 17.27
N THR A 464 46.19 27.33 17.62
CA THR A 464 46.08 26.84 18.99
C THR A 464 47.46 26.48 19.57
N LYS A 465 48.31 25.78 18.79
CA LYS A 465 49.69 25.46 19.19
C LYS A 465 50.54 26.70 19.40
N GLU A 466 50.46 27.67 18.48
CA GLU A 466 51.22 28.93 18.60
C GLU A 466 50.81 29.70 19.87
N LEU A 467 49.51 29.77 20.17
CA LEU A 467 49.04 30.39 21.41
C LEU A 467 49.50 29.64 22.64
N GLU A 468 49.48 28.31 22.64
CA GLU A 468 49.99 27.51 23.74
C GLU A 468 51.47 27.84 24.02
N GLU A 469 52.30 27.93 22.98
CA GLU A 469 53.72 28.33 23.11
C GLU A 469 53.87 29.75 23.71
N ARG A 470 53.06 30.71 23.25
CA ARG A 470 53.08 32.09 23.78
C ARG A 470 52.66 32.13 25.25
N VAL A 471 51.65 31.36 25.64
CA VAL A 471 51.20 31.28 27.05
C VAL A 471 52.26 30.59 27.91
N ARG A 472 52.92 29.52 27.44
CA ARG A 472 54.05 28.90 28.15
C ARG A 472 55.20 29.89 28.36
N GLY A 473 55.56 30.65 27.33
CA GLY A 473 56.56 31.73 27.45
C GLY A 473 56.15 32.84 28.42
N LEU A 474 54.85 33.16 28.49
CA LEU A 474 54.32 34.10 29.49
C LEU A 474 54.44 33.55 30.91
N ILE A 475 54.14 32.26 31.12
CA ILE A 475 54.29 31.59 32.42
C ILE A 475 55.74 31.67 32.90
N ASP A 476 56.71 31.35 32.04
CA ASP A 476 58.13 31.39 32.39
C ASP A 476 58.57 32.81 32.72
N LYS A 477 58.19 33.79 31.89
CA LYS A 477 58.45 35.21 32.14
C LYS A 477 57.86 35.71 33.46
N CYS A 478 56.65 35.28 33.81
CA CYS A 478 56.02 35.65 35.08
C CYS A 478 56.72 34.97 36.26
N ARG A 479 57.17 33.72 36.13
CA ARG A 479 57.91 32.98 37.18
C ARG A 479 59.30 33.58 37.43
N GLU A 480 59.97 34.05 36.39
CA GLU A 480 61.29 34.72 36.49
C GLU A 480 61.24 36.03 37.29
N ARG A 481 60.08 36.72 37.32
CA ARG A 481 59.92 37.97 38.08
C ARG A 481 60.01 37.79 39.61
N LYS A 482 59.99 36.56 40.14
CA LYS A 482 60.17 36.20 41.58
C LYS A 482 59.27 36.93 42.60
N VAL A 483 58.19 37.58 42.16
CA VAL A 483 57.19 38.26 43.01
C VAL A 483 55.89 37.45 42.99
N GLN A 484 55.20 37.34 44.13
CA GLN A 484 53.87 36.74 44.21
C GLN A 484 52.89 37.65 43.45
N MET A 485 52.46 37.23 42.26
CA MET A 485 51.50 37.97 41.44
C MET A 485 50.07 37.59 41.82
N SER A 486 49.19 38.57 41.91
CA SER A 486 47.75 38.37 42.10
C SER A 486 47.05 37.95 40.80
N ASP A 487 45.91 37.28 40.89
CA ASP A 487 45.12 36.86 39.72
C ASP A 487 44.74 38.05 38.81
N ASN A 488 44.50 39.24 39.38
CA ASN A 488 44.24 40.46 38.61
C ASN A 488 45.45 40.97 37.81
N GLU A 489 46.67 40.79 38.33
CA GLU A 489 47.89 41.16 37.60
C GLU A 489 48.22 40.15 36.50
N LEU A 490 47.98 38.86 36.77
CA LEU A 490 48.09 37.79 35.79
C LEU A 490 47.12 37.99 34.62
N ASN A 491 45.86 38.33 34.91
CA ASN A 491 44.86 38.68 33.89
C ASN A 491 45.33 39.82 32.98
N LYS A 492 45.88 40.90 33.55
CA LYS A 492 46.39 42.04 32.76
C LYS A 492 47.57 41.66 31.86
N GLU A 493 48.48 40.82 32.33
CA GLU A 493 49.61 40.37 31.52
C GLU A 493 49.17 39.36 30.44
N PHE A 494 48.18 38.51 30.73
CA PHE A 494 47.54 37.64 29.76
C PHE A 494 46.84 38.44 28.66
N ASP A 495 46.01 39.43 29.01
CA ASP A 495 45.32 40.28 28.03
C ASP A 495 46.29 41.00 27.09
N LYS A 496 47.39 41.54 27.63
CA LYS A 496 48.45 42.16 26.81
C LYS A 496 49.08 41.17 25.82
N MET A 497 49.37 39.95 26.28
CA MET A 497 49.92 38.90 25.44
C MET A 497 48.91 38.47 24.38
N TRP A 498 47.66 38.23 24.77
CA TRP A 498 46.56 37.83 23.90
C TRP A 498 46.33 38.85 22.78
N ASP A 499 46.15 40.12 23.13
CA ASP A 499 45.91 41.20 22.16
C ASP A 499 47.08 41.42 21.20
N LYS A 500 48.31 41.10 21.63
CA LYS A 500 49.50 41.13 20.78
C LYS A 500 49.51 39.93 19.83
N THR A 501 49.33 38.72 20.35
CA THR A 501 49.35 37.48 19.56
C THR A 501 48.23 37.47 18.51
N VAL A 502 47.01 37.88 18.87
CA VAL A 502 45.88 37.97 17.94
C VAL A 502 46.12 39.00 16.81
N ARG A 503 46.88 40.07 17.07
CA ARG A 503 47.27 41.05 16.03
C ARG A 503 48.37 40.52 15.10
N GLU A 504 49.26 39.67 15.61
CA GLU A 504 50.34 39.04 14.84
C GLU A 504 49.82 37.87 13.98
N LEU A 505 48.84 37.12 14.49
CA LEU A 505 48.15 36.05 13.77
C LEU A 505 47.34 36.65 12.62
N SER A 506 47.86 36.57 11.40
CA SER A 506 47.16 36.94 10.17
C SER A 506 46.11 35.88 9.83
N ILE A 507 45.01 35.82 10.60
CA ILE A 507 43.93 34.86 10.39
C ILE A 507 43.19 35.24 9.10
N SER A 508 43.37 34.44 8.05
CA SER A 508 42.66 34.61 6.79
C SER A 508 41.16 34.46 7.03
N LYS A 509 40.38 35.45 6.58
CA LYS A 509 38.92 35.30 6.55
C LYS A 509 38.55 34.20 5.55
N THR A 510 37.75 33.24 6.00
CA THR A 510 37.19 32.22 5.11
C THR A 510 36.33 32.91 4.04
N THR A 511 36.60 32.60 2.77
CA THR A 511 35.85 33.14 1.64
C THR A 511 34.48 32.46 1.55
N VAL A 512 33.42 33.27 1.53
CA VAL A 512 32.05 32.77 1.30
C VAL A 512 31.91 32.39 -0.17
N SER A 513 31.60 31.12 -0.44
CA SER A 513 31.29 30.66 -1.79
C SER A 513 29.91 31.15 -2.22
N ASN A 514 29.76 31.48 -3.50
CA ASN A 514 28.47 31.89 -4.06
C ASN A 514 27.64 30.65 -4.43
N VAL A 515 26.73 30.25 -3.54
CA VAL A 515 25.84 29.09 -3.73
C VAL A 515 24.93 29.28 -4.95
N TYR A 516 24.48 30.51 -5.24
CA TYR A 516 23.62 30.80 -6.40
C TYR A 516 24.26 30.42 -7.73
N SER A 517 25.58 30.64 -7.88
CA SER A 517 26.31 30.28 -9.11
C SER A 517 26.34 28.76 -9.32
N ASN A 518 26.55 27.99 -8.25
CA ASN A 518 26.57 26.53 -8.29
C ASN A 518 25.16 25.98 -8.61
N VAL A 519 24.12 26.51 -7.95
CA VAL A 519 22.72 26.16 -8.24
C VAL A 519 22.36 26.44 -9.69
N PHE A 520 22.73 27.61 -10.21
CA PHE A 520 22.48 27.99 -11.60
C PHE A 520 23.18 27.03 -12.58
N HIS A 521 24.40 26.59 -12.26
CA HIS A 521 25.13 25.62 -13.05
C HIS A 521 24.39 24.27 -13.13
N HIS A 522 24.00 23.69 -11.99
CA HIS A 522 23.27 22.41 -11.98
C HIS A 522 21.91 22.49 -12.68
N LEU A 523 21.17 23.57 -12.46
CA LEU A 523 19.89 23.78 -13.14
C LEU A 523 20.06 23.90 -14.67
N ARG A 524 21.10 24.62 -15.12
CA ARG A 524 21.43 24.73 -16.55
C ARG A 524 21.80 23.38 -17.15
N THR A 525 22.60 22.58 -16.46
CA THR A 525 22.99 21.23 -16.89
C THR A 525 21.77 20.32 -16.97
N ASN A 526 20.88 20.34 -15.97
CA ASN A 526 19.64 19.58 -15.97
C ASN A 526 18.74 19.95 -17.14
N LEU A 527 18.55 21.23 -17.45
CA LEU A 527 17.69 21.70 -18.56
C LEU A 527 18.34 21.62 -19.95
N SER A 528 19.62 21.24 -20.05
CA SER A 528 20.38 21.29 -21.32
C SER A 528 19.76 20.44 -22.44
N HIS A 529 19.15 19.30 -22.11
CA HIS A 529 18.53 18.38 -23.05
C HIS A 529 17.19 18.88 -23.63
N LYS A 530 16.60 19.97 -23.08
CA LYS A 530 15.30 20.54 -23.50
C LYS A 530 15.43 21.59 -24.62
N GLY A 531 16.64 21.85 -25.10
CA GLY A 531 16.90 22.74 -26.25
C GLY A 531 17.03 24.24 -25.92
N SER A 532 17.13 25.06 -26.97
CA SER A 532 17.47 26.49 -26.86
C SER A 532 16.39 27.35 -26.20
N HIS A 533 15.12 26.95 -26.30
CA HIS A 533 13.99 27.69 -25.71
C HIS A 533 14.05 27.69 -24.18
N ALA A 534 14.30 26.54 -23.54
CA ALA A 534 14.48 26.43 -22.09
C ALA A 534 15.66 27.28 -21.60
N SER A 535 16.77 27.30 -22.36
CA SER A 535 17.94 28.14 -22.05
C SER A 535 17.60 29.64 -22.09
N GLN A 536 16.81 30.10 -23.07
CA GLN A 536 16.36 31.49 -23.15
C GLN A 536 15.50 31.87 -21.95
N LEU A 537 14.53 31.02 -21.57
CA LEU A 537 13.69 31.23 -20.38
C LEU A 537 14.53 31.31 -19.09
N LEU A 538 15.54 30.45 -18.97
CA LEU A 538 16.41 30.43 -17.80
C LEU A 538 17.15 31.76 -17.60
N HIS A 539 17.58 32.42 -18.69
CA HIS A 539 18.32 33.69 -18.62
C HIS A 539 17.43 34.93 -18.46
N LYS A 540 16.10 34.82 -18.61
CA LYS A 540 15.17 35.96 -18.42
C LYS A 540 15.08 36.44 -16.97
N LYS A 541 15.33 35.57 -15.99
CA LYS A 541 15.24 35.86 -14.56
C LYS A 541 16.55 35.53 -13.85
N LYS A 542 16.99 36.44 -12.98
CA LYS A 542 18.10 36.19 -12.04
C LYS A 542 17.65 35.26 -10.92
N MET A 543 18.50 34.31 -10.51
CA MET A 543 18.18 33.30 -9.50
C MET A 543 17.79 33.92 -8.15
N GLU A 544 18.47 34.99 -7.76
CA GLU A 544 18.24 35.69 -6.48
C GLU A 544 16.80 36.22 -6.34
N ASN A 545 16.14 36.48 -7.48
CA ASN A 545 14.79 37.02 -7.57
C ASN A 545 13.71 35.93 -7.74
N CYS A 546 14.10 34.65 -7.84
CA CYS A 546 13.16 33.53 -7.96
C CYS A 546 12.73 33.03 -6.57
N GLY A 547 11.51 32.50 -6.44
CA GLY A 547 11.03 31.92 -5.17
C GLY A 547 10.63 32.92 -4.08
N LEU A 548 10.52 34.22 -4.39
CA LEU A 548 10.18 35.28 -3.42
C LEU A 548 8.69 35.43 -3.12
N VAL A 549 7.85 35.00 -4.06
CA VAL A 549 6.38 35.08 -3.97
C VAL A 549 5.82 33.69 -4.22
N PRO A 550 4.63 33.33 -3.66
CA PRO A 550 4.01 32.04 -3.91
C PRO A 550 3.93 31.74 -5.41
N PHE A 551 4.32 30.52 -5.79
CA PHE A 551 4.25 30.10 -7.18
C PHE A 551 2.81 30.15 -7.67
N LYS A 552 2.57 30.75 -8.84
CA LYS A 552 1.27 30.77 -9.49
C LYS A 552 1.43 30.37 -10.95
N TYR A 553 0.69 29.36 -11.36
CA TYR A 553 0.57 28.98 -12.75
C TYR A 553 -0.40 29.93 -13.47
N THR A 554 0.06 30.54 -14.56
CA THR A 554 -0.73 31.43 -15.41
C THR A 554 -0.92 30.80 -16.77
N VAL A 555 -2.17 30.67 -17.21
CA VAL A 555 -2.58 29.97 -18.44
C VAL A 555 -2.25 30.75 -19.74
N GLU A 556 -1.42 31.78 -19.64
CA GLU A 556 -1.12 32.72 -20.74
C GLU A 556 -0.49 32.01 -21.96
N GLY A 557 0.28 30.94 -21.76
CA GLY A 557 0.84 30.09 -22.82
C GLY A 557 -0.22 29.26 -23.57
N PHE A 558 -1.11 28.59 -22.84
CA PHE A 558 -2.19 27.77 -23.39
C PHE A 558 -3.24 28.62 -24.14
N CYS A 559 -3.60 29.79 -23.60
CA CYS A 559 -4.46 30.74 -24.30
C CYS A 559 -3.84 31.26 -25.61
N ASN A 560 -2.52 31.38 -25.71
CA ASN A 560 -1.85 31.82 -26.93
C ASN A 560 -1.84 30.75 -28.04
N GLN A 561 -1.82 29.46 -27.71
CA GLN A 561 -1.99 28.38 -28.71
C GLN A 561 -3.44 28.31 -29.23
N LEU A 562 -4.43 28.64 -28.41
CA LEU A 562 -5.86 28.62 -28.77
C LEU A 562 -6.37 29.92 -29.44
N LYS A 563 -5.54 30.98 -29.50
CA LYS A 563 -5.92 32.30 -30.06
C LYS A 563 -6.38 32.29 -31.52
N HIS A 564 -6.17 31.21 -32.27
CA HIS A 564 -6.65 31.12 -33.64
C HIS A 564 -8.11 30.68 -33.81
N LYS A 565 -8.86 30.29 -32.74
CA LYS A 565 -10.23 29.77 -32.94
C LYS A 565 -11.33 30.13 -31.95
N VAL A 566 -11.10 30.81 -30.82
CA VAL A 566 -12.15 30.82 -29.76
C VAL A 566 -12.30 32.16 -29.03
N THR A 567 -13.56 32.62 -28.87
CA THR A 567 -13.96 33.83 -28.13
C THR A 567 -14.08 33.60 -26.62
N HIS A 568 -13.91 34.66 -25.83
CA HIS A 568 -13.89 34.70 -24.34
C HIS A 568 -15.07 34.00 -23.61
N LYS A 569 -16.20 33.78 -24.29
CA LYS A 569 -17.38 33.07 -23.75
C LYS A 569 -17.21 31.53 -23.76
N PHE A 570 -16.40 31.02 -24.67
CA PHE A 570 -16.08 29.59 -24.79
C PHE A 570 -14.96 29.14 -23.84
N CYS A 571 -14.09 30.05 -23.37
CA CYS A 571 -13.09 29.74 -22.35
C CYS A 571 -13.71 29.28 -21.01
N LYS A 572 -14.92 29.76 -20.69
CA LYS A 572 -15.72 29.26 -19.56
C LYS A 572 -16.30 27.86 -19.79
N LEU A 573 -16.52 27.46 -21.05
CA LEU A 573 -17.05 26.13 -21.41
C LEU A 573 -15.96 25.04 -21.39
N PHE A 574 -14.68 25.42 -21.46
CA PHE A 574 -13.53 24.50 -21.52
C PHE A 574 -12.79 24.35 -20.18
N ASN A 575 -13.37 24.78 -19.04
CA ASN A 575 -12.81 24.58 -17.69
C ASN A 575 -11.30 24.91 -17.55
N ILE A 576 -10.87 26.05 -18.13
CA ILE A 576 -9.47 26.51 -18.09
C ILE A 576 -9.00 26.74 -16.63
N GLU A 577 -9.90 27.13 -15.74
CA GLU A 577 -9.64 27.28 -14.31
C GLU A 577 -9.35 25.92 -13.64
N ASP A 578 -10.05 24.84 -14.01
CA ASP A 578 -9.82 23.51 -13.44
C ASP A 578 -8.45 22.95 -13.85
N HIS A 579 -8.02 23.20 -15.08
CA HIS A 579 -6.66 22.85 -15.52
C HIS A 579 -5.59 23.65 -14.75
N ALA A 580 -5.78 24.97 -14.63
CA ALA A 580 -4.85 25.82 -13.89
C ALA A 580 -4.73 25.36 -12.42
N MET A 581 -5.85 25.01 -11.79
CA MET A 581 -5.90 24.48 -10.44
C MET A 581 -5.22 23.09 -10.33
N ALA A 582 -5.40 22.20 -11.30
CA ALA A 582 -4.76 20.89 -11.31
C ALA A 582 -3.23 21.00 -11.42
N VAL A 583 -2.73 21.80 -12.37
CA VAL A 583 -1.29 22.05 -12.55
C VAL A 583 -0.70 22.79 -11.34
N GLN A 584 -1.45 23.73 -10.76
CA GLN A 584 -1.04 24.40 -9.52
C GLN A 584 -0.93 23.41 -8.35
N LYS A 585 -1.88 22.50 -8.17
CA LYS A 585 -1.81 21.46 -7.11
C LYS A 585 -0.57 20.58 -7.26
N VAL A 586 -0.23 20.19 -8.49
CA VAL A 586 1.01 19.45 -8.78
C VAL A 586 2.24 20.29 -8.41
N ALA A 587 2.28 21.57 -8.81
CA ALA A 587 3.37 22.47 -8.44
C ALA A 587 3.50 22.63 -6.92
N ASP A 588 2.39 22.86 -6.21
CA ASP A 588 2.36 23.05 -4.75
C ASP A 588 2.86 21.80 -4.02
N SER A 589 2.48 20.60 -4.48
CA SER A 589 2.97 19.32 -3.94
C SER A 589 4.49 19.18 -4.12
N ILE A 590 5.02 19.47 -5.33
CA ILE A 590 6.46 19.41 -5.61
C ILE A 590 7.22 20.44 -4.77
N ILE A 591 6.71 21.67 -4.68
CA ILE A 591 7.29 22.75 -3.87
C ILE A 591 7.32 22.33 -2.40
N CYS A 592 6.25 21.73 -1.88
CA CYS A 592 6.17 21.27 -0.50
C CYS A 592 7.23 20.19 -0.22
N ASN A 593 7.32 19.16 -1.08
CA ASN A 593 8.32 18.09 -0.95
C ASN A 593 9.76 18.64 -0.98
N CYS A 594 10.06 19.55 -1.91
CA CYS A 594 11.39 20.17 -1.99
C CYS A 594 11.68 21.09 -0.80
N SER A 595 10.68 21.84 -0.32
CA SER A 595 10.83 22.74 0.84
C SER A 595 11.08 21.96 2.13
N GLN A 596 10.40 20.82 2.27
CA GLN A 596 10.65 19.88 3.37
C GLN A 596 12.09 19.37 3.33
N PHE A 597 12.56 18.89 2.18
CA PHE A 597 13.94 18.45 2.00
C PHE A 597 14.96 19.54 2.36
N VAL A 598 14.75 20.78 1.89
CA VAL A 598 15.61 21.93 2.22
C VAL A 598 15.64 22.16 3.75
N THR A 599 14.47 22.15 4.39
CA THR A 599 14.35 22.33 5.84
C THR A 599 15.10 21.24 6.61
N GLU A 600 14.94 19.98 6.19
CA GLU A 600 15.64 18.84 6.80
C GLU A 600 17.17 18.98 6.71
N LYS A 601 17.70 19.46 5.57
CA LYS A 601 19.15 19.72 5.44
C LYS A 601 19.61 20.88 6.34
N ILE A 602 18.82 21.95 6.48
CA ILE A 602 19.13 23.09 7.37
C ILE A 602 19.19 22.67 8.83
N GLU A 603 18.25 21.83 9.27
CA GLU A 603 18.22 21.32 10.65
C GLU A 603 19.46 20.52 11.02
N GLY A 604 20.13 19.89 10.04
CA GLY A 604 21.37 19.12 10.21
C GLY A 604 22.61 19.94 10.62
N LYS A 605 22.56 21.29 10.56
CA LYS A 605 23.66 22.20 10.94
C LYS A 605 25.01 21.94 10.25
N ASN A 606 24.97 21.34 9.06
CA ASN A 606 26.15 21.08 8.24
C ASN A 606 26.35 22.18 7.18
N ASN A 607 27.48 22.13 6.49
CA ASN A 607 27.75 23.03 5.37
C ASN A 607 26.88 22.68 4.15
N TYR A 608 26.68 23.66 3.25
CA TYR A 608 26.07 23.41 1.94
C TYR A 608 26.92 22.43 1.11
N HIS A 609 26.23 21.52 0.41
CA HIS A 609 26.81 20.60 -0.55
C HIS A 609 26.02 20.62 -1.88
N GLU A 610 26.71 20.53 -3.02
CA GLU A 610 26.07 20.66 -4.33
C GLU A 610 25.13 19.51 -4.69
N THR A 611 25.34 18.32 -4.12
CA THR A 611 24.42 17.19 -4.27
C THR A 611 23.01 17.50 -3.76
N TYR A 612 22.83 18.45 -2.83
CA TYR A 612 21.50 18.82 -2.36
C TYR A 612 20.65 19.43 -3.48
N ILE A 613 21.26 20.21 -4.38
CA ILE A 613 20.56 20.75 -5.56
C ILE A 613 20.31 19.65 -6.58
N GLN A 614 21.25 18.72 -6.75
CA GLN A 614 21.05 17.58 -7.65
C GLN A 614 19.88 16.70 -7.19
N GLU A 615 19.74 16.47 -5.87
CA GLU A 615 18.60 15.74 -5.27
C GLU A 615 17.30 16.51 -5.44
N ILE A 616 17.28 17.83 -5.21
CA ILE A 616 16.09 18.65 -5.47
C ILE A 616 15.64 18.56 -6.93
N LEU A 617 16.58 18.70 -7.87
CA LEU A 617 16.28 18.57 -9.31
C LEU A 617 15.76 17.17 -9.64
N HIS A 618 16.32 16.13 -9.02
CA HIS A 618 15.85 14.78 -9.18
C HIS A 618 14.43 14.57 -8.63
N ILE A 619 14.12 15.10 -7.44
CA ILE A 619 12.78 15.06 -6.84
C ILE A 619 11.77 15.75 -7.78
N ILE A 620 12.13 16.90 -8.34
CA ILE A 620 11.28 17.62 -9.30
C ILE A 620 11.06 16.77 -10.54
N ASP A 621 12.12 16.25 -11.16
CA ASP A 621 12.04 15.45 -12.40
C ASP A 621 11.21 14.18 -12.22
N GLU A 622 11.44 13.45 -11.12
CA GLU A 622 10.70 12.23 -10.81
C GLU A 622 9.22 12.53 -10.55
N SER A 623 8.92 13.61 -9.82
CA SER A 623 7.55 14.02 -9.55
C SER A 623 6.83 14.48 -10.81
N LEU A 624 7.51 15.19 -11.72
CA LEU A 624 6.95 15.57 -13.02
C LEU A 624 6.72 14.34 -13.92
N GLN A 625 7.63 13.36 -13.91
CA GLN A 625 7.45 12.10 -14.64
C GLN A 625 6.29 11.26 -14.10
N LYS A 626 6.10 11.20 -12.79
CA LYS A 626 4.96 10.50 -12.15
C LYS A 626 3.60 11.11 -12.53
N ASN A 627 3.59 12.41 -12.85
CA ASN A 627 2.38 13.18 -13.19
C ASN A 627 2.19 13.40 -14.71
N GLN A 628 2.69 12.49 -15.57
CA GLN A 628 2.60 12.56 -17.04
C GLN A 628 1.19 12.69 -17.65
N ASN A 629 0.12 12.56 -16.85
CA ASN A 629 -1.26 12.77 -17.31
C ASN A 629 -1.62 14.26 -17.53
N THR A 630 -0.74 15.18 -17.11
CA THR A 630 -0.81 16.61 -17.42
C THR A 630 0.27 16.96 -18.43
N GLU A 631 -0.09 17.24 -19.70
CA GLU A 631 0.82 17.86 -20.67
C GLU A 631 1.29 19.20 -20.10
N THR A 632 2.49 19.23 -19.53
CA THR A 632 3.10 20.44 -18.97
C THR A 632 4.03 21.03 -20.03
N ASP A 633 3.86 22.33 -20.30
CA ASP A 633 4.73 23.03 -21.24
C ASP A 633 6.14 23.26 -20.64
N ILE A 634 7.12 23.50 -21.52
CA ILE A 634 8.52 23.77 -21.13
C ILE A 634 8.61 25.02 -20.24
N GLU A 635 7.69 25.97 -20.39
CA GLU A 635 7.69 27.23 -19.63
C GLU A 635 7.29 27.00 -18.16
N PHE A 636 6.35 26.10 -17.91
CA PHE A 636 5.97 25.62 -16.58
C PHE A 636 7.13 24.89 -15.90
N GLU A 637 7.72 23.89 -16.57
CA GLU A 637 8.82 23.10 -16.00
C GLU A 637 10.01 24.01 -15.61
N VAL A 638 10.43 24.91 -16.52
CA VAL A 638 11.52 25.84 -16.27
C VAL A 638 11.16 26.80 -15.13
N SER A 639 9.95 27.37 -15.13
CA SER A 639 9.52 28.33 -14.10
C SER A 639 9.43 27.69 -12.71
N LEU A 640 8.94 26.45 -12.62
CA LEU A 640 8.84 25.69 -11.37
C LEU A 640 10.23 25.37 -10.83
N LYS A 641 11.13 24.84 -11.68
CA LYS A 641 12.53 24.57 -11.29
C LYS A 641 13.24 25.84 -10.85
N GLN A 642 13.08 26.95 -11.57
CA GLN A 642 13.65 28.24 -11.17
C GLN A 642 13.11 28.71 -9.80
N HIS A 643 11.80 28.56 -9.57
CA HIS A 643 11.17 28.94 -8.31
C HIS A 643 11.76 28.17 -7.12
N ILE A 644 11.79 26.83 -7.22
CA ILE A 644 12.28 25.95 -6.16
C ILE A 644 13.78 26.14 -5.95
N CYS A 645 14.59 26.15 -7.02
CA CYS A 645 16.03 26.36 -6.93
C CYS A 645 16.38 27.75 -6.38
N GLY A 646 15.60 28.79 -6.70
CA GLY A 646 15.77 30.13 -6.13
C GLY A 646 15.51 30.20 -4.63
N PHE A 647 14.46 29.50 -4.16
CA PHE A 647 14.20 29.32 -2.72
C PHE A 647 15.32 28.54 -2.04
N ALA A 648 15.68 27.36 -2.57
CA ALA A 648 16.71 26.50 -2.00
C ALA A 648 18.09 27.19 -1.95
N ALA A 649 18.48 27.89 -3.02
CA ALA A 649 19.75 28.62 -3.07
C ALA A 649 19.84 29.68 -1.97
N ARG A 650 18.74 30.36 -1.64
CA ARG A 650 18.69 31.39 -0.59
C ARG A 650 18.91 30.78 0.79
N GLU A 651 18.19 29.70 1.09
CA GLU A 651 18.31 29.02 2.37
C GLU A 651 19.68 28.34 2.52
N PHE A 652 20.20 27.71 1.46
CA PHE A 652 21.52 27.10 1.47
C PHE A 652 22.67 28.10 1.50
N GLN A 653 22.51 29.29 0.90
CA GLN A 653 23.48 30.38 1.06
C GLN A 653 23.55 30.81 2.53
N LYS A 654 22.40 30.98 3.19
CA LYS A 654 22.35 31.30 4.62
C LYS A 654 22.97 30.20 5.48
N MET A 655 22.64 28.93 5.22
CA MET A 655 23.25 27.77 5.87
C MET A 655 24.78 27.79 5.72
N HIS A 656 25.28 28.04 4.51
CA HIS A 656 26.72 28.13 4.24
C HIS A 656 27.38 29.28 5.01
N GLU A 657 26.75 30.46 5.04
CA GLU A 657 27.21 31.61 5.80
C GLU A 657 27.22 31.36 7.31
N ASP A 658 26.16 30.77 7.85
CA ASP A 658 26.04 30.40 9.26
C ASP A 658 27.10 29.35 9.64
N PHE A 659 27.34 28.36 8.78
CA PHE A 659 28.38 27.35 8.97
C PHE A 659 29.78 27.97 8.99
N ILE A 660 30.10 28.85 8.04
CA ILE A 660 31.38 29.57 8.01
C ILE A 660 31.53 30.42 9.28
N GLN A 661 30.49 31.14 9.67
CA GLN A 661 30.51 32.00 10.85
C GLN A 661 30.72 31.22 12.16
N ALA A 662 30.16 30.02 12.26
CA ALA A 662 30.32 29.14 13.42
C ALA A 662 31.72 28.50 13.49
N ASN A 663 32.35 28.30 12.33
CA ASN A 663 33.66 27.64 12.20
C ASN A 663 34.82 28.61 11.95
N ASP A 664 34.56 29.91 11.89
CA ASP A 664 35.57 30.94 11.68
C ASP A 664 36.70 30.84 12.72
N PRO A 665 37.97 30.64 12.30
CA PRO A 665 39.06 30.39 13.22
C PRO A 665 39.25 31.50 14.26
N TYR A 666 39.04 32.77 13.88
CA TYR A 666 39.15 33.90 14.81
C TYR A 666 38.04 33.87 15.87
N ARG A 667 36.78 33.65 15.47
CA ARG A 667 35.66 33.54 16.42
C ARG A 667 35.80 32.35 17.35
N CYS A 668 36.19 31.19 16.83
CA CYS A 668 36.48 29.99 17.65
C CYS A 668 37.56 30.29 18.69
N LEU A 669 38.62 30.99 18.28
CA LEU A 669 39.70 31.40 19.17
C LEU A 669 39.23 32.34 20.28
N MET A 670 38.47 33.37 19.92
CA MET A 670 37.94 34.35 20.87
C MET A 670 36.98 33.72 21.88
N LYS A 671 36.18 32.73 21.47
CA LYS A 671 35.28 31.99 22.35
C LYS A 671 36.04 31.25 23.46
N ASN A 672 37.29 30.87 23.22
CA ASN A 672 38.11 30.14 24.18
C ASN A 672 38.99 31.06 25.05
N LYS A 673 39.06 32.38 24.80
CA LYS A 673 39.97 33.31 25.49
C LYS A 673 39.93 33.19 27.02
N GLU A 674 38.73 33.24 27.60
CA GLU A 674 38.54 33.18 29.05
C GLU A 674 39.12 31.90 29.64
N LYS A 675 38.89 30.77 28.97
CA LYS A 675 39.42 29.46 29.34
C LYS A 675 40.95 29.41 29.29
N PHE A 676 41.56 29.93 28.23
CA PHE A 676 43.03 30.04 28.15
C PHE A 676 43.60 30.86 29.32
N CYS A 677 42.89 31.90 29.75
CA CYS A 677 43.29 32.74 30.87
C CYS A 677 43.19 31.99 32.20
N GLU A 678 42.10 31.26 32.43
CA GLU A 678 41.94 30.42 33.62
C GLU A 678 43.01 29.34 33.73
N ASP A 679 43.26 28.60 32.62
CA ASP A 679 44.29 27.56 32.59
C ASP A 679 45.69 28.13 32.82
N PHE A 680 45.97 29.32 32.29
CA PHE A 680 47.20 30.06 32.55
C PHE A 680 47.39 30.34 34.06
N ILE A 681 46.36 30.84 34.73
CA ILE A 681 46.40 31.15 36.17
C ILE A 681 46.60 29.88 36.99
N ASP A 682 45.87 28.81 36.67
CA ASP A 682 45.93 27.54 37.39
C ASP A 682 47.33 26.90 37.26
N VAL A 683 47.92 26.88 36.05
CA VAL A 683 49.28 26.37 35.84
C VAL A 683 50.34 27.28 36.46
N PHE A 684 50.15 28.60 36.47
CA PHE A 684 51.08 29.52 37.11
C PHE A 684 51.18 29.24 38.62
N HIS A 685 50.04 29.11 39.30
CA HIS A 685 49.94 28.81 40.73
C HIS A 685 50.18 27.34 41.09
N LYS A 686 50.37 26.45 40.11
CA LYS A 686 50.55 24.99 40.29
C LYS A 686 49.38 24.33 41.03
N ARG A 687 48.15 24.75 40.73
CA ARG A 687 46.93 24.13 41.27
C ARG A 687 46.76 22.73 40.68
N ASP A 688 46.17 21.81 41.44
CA ASP A 688 45.78 20.49 40.91
C ASP A 688 44.62 20.66 39.91
N GLN A 689 44.83 20.15 38.69
CA GLN A 689 43.89 20.28 37.58
C GLN A 689 43.09 18.99 37.33
N CYS A 690 43.37 17.88 38.02
CA CYS A 690 42.84 16.56 37.66
C CYS A 690 41.30 16.52 37.62
N GLN A 691 40.64 17.01 38.67
CA GLN A 691 39.17 17.07 38.74
C GLN A 691 38.61 18.05 37.70
N LYS A 692 39.09 19.30 37.70
CA LYS A 692 38.61 20.36 36.79
C LYS A 692 38.72 19.95 35.31
N LYS A 693 39.85 19.35 34.92
CA LYS A 693 40.07 18.87 33.54
C LYS A 693 39.21 17.64 33.21
N ALA A 694 38.96 16.74 34.17
CA ALA A 694 38.05 15.61 33.96
C ALA A 694 36.60 16.08 33.73
N GLU A 695 36.12 17.03 34.54
CA GLU A 695 34.81 17.68 34.36
C GLU A 695 34.74 18.41 33.02
N GLU A 696 35.81 19.10 32.64
CA GLU A 696 35.90 19.83 31.36
C GLU A 696 35.83 18.89 30.16
N PHE A 697 36.63 17.82 30.13
CA PHE A 697 36.58 16.81 29.07
C PHE A 697 35.19 16.18 28.98
N THR A 698 34.59 15.89 30.12
CA THR A 698 33.25 15.30 30.16
C THR A 698 32.21 16.27 29.61
N ASN A 699 32.18 17.51 30.08
CA ASN A 699 31.15 18.48 29.70
C ASN A 699 31.30 19.06 28.30
N GLN A 700 32.54 19.26 27.81
CA GLN A 700 32.80 19.91 26.53
C GLN A 700 33.02 18.91 25.39
N CYS A 701 33.53 17.71 25.67
CA CYS A 701 33.82 16.69 24.65
C CYS A 701 32.79 15.55 24.66
N LEU A 702 32.63 14.87 25.80
CA LEU A 702 31.81 13.66 25.87
C LEU A 702 30.29 13.96 25.89
N LYS A 703 29.82 14.88 26.73
CA LYS A 703 28.39 15.18 26.92
C LYS A 703 27.68 15.56 25.61
N PRO A 704 28.24 16.45 24.75
CA PRO A 704 27.64 16.75 23.45
C PRO A 704 27.63 15.54 22.51
N ALA A 705 28.72 14.77 22.49
CA ALA A 705 28.83 13.57 21.65
C ALA A 705 27.83 12.48 22.06
N VAL A 706 27.65 12.24 23.36
CA VAL A 706 26.67 11.30 23.91
C VAL A 706 25.24 11.75 23.59
N LYS A 707 24.93 13.04 23.78
CA LYS A 707 23.61 13.60 23.43
C LYS A 707 23.29 13.43 21.94
N CYS A 708 24.30 13.68 21.10
CA CYS A 708 24.22 13.45 19.67
C CYS A 708 23.93 11.97 19.36
N PHE A 709 24.72 11.05 19.91
CA PHE A 709 24.56 9.60 19.73
C PHE A 709 23.17 9.08 20.14
N VAL A 710 22.67 9.49 21.31
CA VAL A 710 21.33 9.10 21.77
C VAL A 710 20.28 9.60 20.78
N SER A 711 20.33 10.87 20.37
CA SER A 711 19.38 11.45 19.42
C SER A 711 19.39 10.74 18.06
N HIS A 712 20.56 10.33 17.57
CA HIS A 712 20.71 9.55 16.34
C HIS A 712 20.11 8.15 16.45
N SER A 713 20.15 7.55 17.64
CA SER A 713 19.73 6.16 17.87
C SER A 713 18.21 6.00 18.08
N LEU A 714 17.48 7.08 18.41
CA LEU A 714 16.05 7.01 18.77
C LEU A 714 15.10 6.80 17.58
N GLY A 715 15.47 7.22 16.36
CA GLY A 715 14.59 7.16 15.19
C GLY A 715 13.99 5.77 14.93
N PRO A 716 14.82 4.71 14.82
CA PRO A 716 14.34 3.34 14.64
C PRO A 716 13.46 2.83 15.79
N ASN A 717 13.77 3.18 17.05
CA ASN A 717 12.95 2.74 18.19
C ASN A 717 11.55 3.35 18.17
N ILE A 718 11.44 4.62 17.78
CA ILE A 718 10.14 5.29 17.62
C ILE A 718 9.31 4.57 16.56
N ILE A 719 9.93 4.19 15.44
CA ILE A 719 9.23 3.47 14.36
C ILE A 719 8.80 2.08 14.85
N ASP A 720 9.69 1.31 15.48
CA ASP A 720 9.37 -0.02 16.01
C ASP A 720 8.17 0.03 16.98
N GLU A 721 8.14 1.00 17.89
CA GLU A 721 7.03 1.19 18.83
C GLU A 721 5.73 1.54 18.09
N MET A 722 5.78 2.47 17.13
CA MET A 722 4.60 2.84 16.34
C MET A 722 4.08 1.68 15.49
N LEU A 723 4.95 0.76 15.04
CA LEU A 723 4.57 -0.45 14.30
C LEU A 723 3.87 -1.49 15.19
N THR A 724 3.94 -1.38 16.52
CA THR A 724 3.12 -2.21 17.43
C THR A 724 1.65 -1.78 17.44
N CYS A 725 1.35 -0.55 17.03
CA CYS A 725 -0.02 -0.05 16.93
C CYS A 725 -0.71 -0.67 15.71
N GLU A 726 -1.88 -1.29 15.93
CA GLU A 726 -2.65 -1.98 14.89
C GLU A 726 -2.91 -1.11 13.64
N GLN A 727 -3.10 0.20 13.82
CA GLN A 727 -3.31 1.14 12.72
C GLN A 727 -2.12 1.23 11.73
N PHE A 728 -0.90 0.92 12.15
CA PHE A 728 0.29 0.92 11.28
C PHE A 728 0.69 -0.49 10.80
N SER A 729 -0.07 -1.52 11.19
CA SER A 729 0.20 -2.91 10.80
C SER A 729 0.09 -3.11 9.29
N THR A 730 -1.03 -2.68 8.70
CA THR A 730 -1.32 -2.77 7.27
C THR A 730 -1.87 -1.44 6.73
N ARG A 731 -1.76 -1.26 5.40
CA ARG A 731 -2.33 -0.08 4.71
C ARG A 731 -3.85 -0.01 4.86
N ILE A 732 -4.52 -1.15 4.79
CA ILE A 732 -5.98 -1.27 4.98
C ILE A 732 -6.36 -0.85 6.40
N SER A 733 -5.65 -1.33 7.42
CA SER A 733 -5.86 -0.93 8.82
C SER A 733 -5.66 0.58 9.01
N PHE A 734 -4.63 1.14 8.38
CA PHE A 734 -4.37 2.58 8.43
C PHE A 734 -5.48 3.39 7.77
N GLN A 735 -5.88 3.02 6.55
CA GLN A 735 -6.98 3.67 5.82
C GLN A 735 -8.29 3.60 6.61
N TYR A 736 -8.64 2.45 7.17
CA TYR A 736 -9.80 2.30 8.05
C TYR A 736 -9.72 3.25 9.24
N SER A 737 -8.56 3.32 9.92
CA SER A 737 -8.38 4.20 11.08
C SER A 737 -8.60 5.67 10.71
N ILE A 738 -8.15 6.11 9.52
CA ILE A 738 -8.37 7.47 9.01
C ILE A 738 -9.86 7.72 8.77
N LEU A 739 -10.53 6.82 8.06
CA LEU A 739 -11.95 7.00 7.72
C LEU A 739 -12.82 7.00 8.98
N LEU A 740 -12.50 6.17 9.97
CA LEU A 740 -13.16 6.14 11.26
C LEU A 740 -12.95 7.45 12.05
N ASP A 741 -11.72 7.98 12.03
CA ASP A 741 -11.37 9.27 12.65
C ASP A 741 -12.13 10.44 11.99
N LEU A 742 -12.16 10.47 10.65
CA LEU A 742 -12.90 11.46 9.87
C LEU A 742 -14.41 11.42 10.18
N LEU A 743 -14.98 10.20 10.26
CA LEU A 743 -16.38 10.00 10.61
C LEU A 743 -16.71 10.55 11.99
N SER A 744 -15.80 10.35 12.94
CA SER A 744 -15.96 10.74 14.35
C SER A 744 -15.81 12.24 14.55
N LYS A 745 -14.84 12.88 13.88
CA LYS A 745 -14.58 14.33 13.95
C LYS A 745 -15.62 15.19 13.24
N LYS A 746 -16.35 14.65 12.25
CA LYS A 746 -17.49 15.31 11.57
C LYS A 746 -17.19 16.72 11.02
N THR A 747 -16.00 16.92 10.45
CA THR A 747 -15.59 18.22 9.86
C THR A 747 -15.35 18.12 8.35
N PHE A 748 -16.09 18.89 7.56
CA PHE A 748 -15.92 18.98 6.09
C PHE A 748 -14.48 19.26 5.66
N LYS A 749 -13.81 20.24 6.27
CA LYS A 749 -12.43 20.62 5.93
C LYS A 749 -11.43 19.46 5.97
N LYS A 750 -11.62 18.49 6.87
CA LYS A 750 -10.75 17.30 6.95
C LYS A 750 -11.02 16.32 5.82
N TYR A 751 -12.29 16.12 5.46
CA TYR A 751 -12.65 15.33 4.27
C TYR A 751 -12.07 15.95 3.00
N LEU A 752 -12.22 17.27 2.84
CA LEU A 752 -11.68 17.99 1.68
C LEU A 752 -10.16 17.81 1.57
N ARG A 753 -9.41 18.01 2.66
CA ARG A 753 -7.95 17.79 2.69
C ARG A 753 -7.58 16.33 2.43
N TYR A 754 -8.26 15.37 3.05
CA TYR A 754 -8.02 13.94 2.80
C TYR A 754 -8.22 13.55 1.32
N ILE A 755 -9.20 14.15 0.66
CA ILE A 755 -9.53 13.85 -0.74
C ILE A 755 -8.59 14.57 -1.72
N CYS A 756 -8.39 15.88 -1.54
CA CYS A 756 -7.68 16.74 -2.49
C CYS A 756 -6.18 16.88 -2.22
N SER A 757 -5.72 16.57 -1.01
CA SER A 757 -4.34 16.72 -0.53
C SER A 757 -3.97 15.52 0.35
N TYR A 758 -4.15 14.31 -0.21
CA TYR A 758 -4.04 13.06 0.53
C TYR A 758 -2.68 12.88 1.22
N GLU A 759 -1.58 13.08 0.48
CA GLU A 759 -0.22 12.92 1.03
C GLU A 759 0.03 13.85 2.22
N ASP A 760 -0.24 15.14 2.08
CA ASP A 760 -0.04 16.14 3.13
C ASP A 760 -0.91 15.83 4.36
N TYR A 761 -2.18 15.47 4.13
CA TYR A 761 -3.09 15.11 5.21
C TYR A 761 -2.58 13.90 6.00
N VAL A 762 -2.08 12.87 5.30
CA VAL A 762 -1.55 11.67 5.93
C VAL A 762 -0.25 11.98 6.69
N LYS A 763 0.69 12.73 6.11
CA LYS A 763 1.94 13.14 6.81
C LYS A 763 1.64 13.88 8.11
N GLU A 764 0.73 14.85 8.08
CA GLU A 764 0.32 15.59 9.28
C GLU A 764 -0.34 14.70 10.31
N LEU A 765 -1.20 13.77 9.88
CA LEU A 765 -1.88 12.84 10.78
C LEU A 765 -0.90 11.90 11.46
N ILE A 766 0.06 11.34 10.71
CA ILE A 766 1.10 10.46 11.24
C ILE A 766 1.93 11.21 12.28
N LEU A 767 2.41 12.41 11.94
CA LEU A 767 3.17 13.25 12.87
C LEU A 767 2.37 13.49 14.16
N LYS A 768 1.09 13.84 14.02
CA LYS A 768 0.21 14.05 15.16
C LYS A 768 0.03 12.79 16.01
N GLN A 769 -0.18 11.64 15.40
CA GLN A 769 -0.33 10.36 16.10
C GLN A 769 0.95 9.96 16.85
N ILE A 770 2.13 10.19 16.26
CA ILE A 770 3.42 9.96 16.92
C ILE A 770 3.54 10.86 18.17
N VAL A 771 3.25 12.15 18.03
CA VAL A 771 3.30 13.10 19.16
C VAL A 771 2.30 12.72 20.25
N GLU A 772 1.06 12.36 19.90
CA GLU A 772 0.04 11.94 20.87
C GLU A 772 0.45 10.66 21.61
N HIS A 773 0.96 9.64 20.90
CA HIS A 773 1.39 8.38 21.49
C HIS A 773 2.52 8.58 22.52
N PHE A 774 3.61 9.22 22.12
CA PHE A 774 4.76 9.45 23.01
C PHE A 774 4.56 10.54 24.06
N SER A 775 3.46 11.32 23.98
CA SER A 775 3.05 12.20 25.08
C SER A 775 2.33 11.44 26.21
N THR A 776 1.80 10.25 25.92
CA THR A 776 1.04 9.42 26.88
C THR A 776 1.83 8.23 27.41
N VAL A 777 2.88 7.81 26.70
CA VAL A 777 3.67 6.61 26.98
C VAL A 777 5.10 6.99 27.40
N SER A 778 5.62 6.38 28.48
CA SER A 778 6.97 6.65 29.01
C SER A 778 8.12 5.93 28.27
N THR A 779 7.81 5.16 27.21
CA THR A 779 8.76 4.31 26.47
C THR A 779 9.92 5.09 25.86
N ILE A 780 9.70 6.35 25.47
CA ILE A 780 10.79 7.19 24.94
C ILE A 780 11.92 7.39 25.96
N SER A 781 11.60 7.57 27.24
CA SER A 781 12.59 7.73 28.30
C SER A 781 13.34 6.42 28.57
N GLU A 782 12.67 5.28 28.38
CA GLU A 782 13.32 3.96 28.47
C GLU A 782 14.32 3.76 27.33
N PHE A 783 13.97 4.13 26.09
CA PHE A 783 14.89 4.07 24.95
C PHE A 783 16.08 5.02 25.11
N GLU A 784 15.83 6.25 25.58
CA GLU A 784 16.89 7.22 25.91
C GLU A 784 17.86 6.64 26.95
N ASP A 785 17.34 6.04 28.01
CA ASP A 785 18.18 5.44 29.05
C ASP A 785 18.96 4.22 28.53
N GLN A 786 18.32 3.33 27.76
CA GLN A 786 19.02 2.16 27.20
C GLN A 786 20.24 2.57 26.35
N HIS A 787 20.06 3.55 25.47
CA HIS A 787 21.15 4.08 24.64
C HIS A 787 22.20 4.81 25.47
N LEU A 788 21.77 5.61 26.46
CA LEU A 788 22.67 6.28 27.38
C LEU A 788 23.53 5.27 28.15
N GLN A 789 22.94 4.24 28.78
CA GLN A 789 23.68 3.20 29.50
C GLN A 789 24.65 2.44 28.59
N SER A 790 24.22 2.11 27.37
CA SER A 790 25.08 1.46 26.37
C SER A 790 26.31 2.32 26.03
N CYS A 791 26.09 3.63 25.88
CA CYS A 791 27.14 4.60 25.58
C CYS A 791 28.11 4.78 26.78
N ILE A 792 27.59 4.98 27.99
CA ILE A 792 28.37 5.13 29.22
C ILE A 792 29.22 3.87 29.49
N ARG A 793 28.66 2.68 29.27
CA ARG A 793 29.42 1.42 29.36
C ARG A 793 30.58 1.40 28.36
N SER A 794 30.37 1.89 27.15
CA SER A 794 31.42 1.98 26.13
C SER A 794 32.53 2.96 26.53
N ILE A 795 32.17 4.12 27.10
CA ILE A 795 33.12 5.12 27.63
C ILE A 795 33.94 4.53 28.79
N ASN A 796 33.28 3.91 29.77
CA ASN A 796 33.98 3.29 30.90
C ASN A 796 34.92 2.15 30.46
N ASN A 797 34.52 1.36 29.46
CA ASN A 797 35.38 0.33 28.88
C ASN A 797 36.61 0.96 28.18
N ALA A 798 36.44 2.05 27.44
CA ALA A 798 37.54 2.77 26.81
C ALA A 798 38.52 3.35 27.85
N ILE A 799 38.01 3.96 28.91
CA ILE A 799 38.81 4.47 30.05
C ILE A 799 39.63 3.34 30.67
N ASN A 800 39.00 2.20 30.98
CA ASN A 800 39.68 1.06 31.60
C ASN A 800 40.75 0.45 30.69
N LYS A 801 40.50 0.39 29.39
CA LYS A 801 41.49 -0.10 28.41
C LYS A 801 42.69 0.84 28.31
N ALA A 802 42.46 2.15 28.25
CA ALA A 802 43.51 3.16 28.22
C ALA A 802 44.32 3.21 29.54
N LYS A 803 43.69 2.92 30.69
CA LYS A 803 44.37 2.81 32.01
C LYS A 803 45.44 1.72 31.98
N ASN A 804 45.17 0.59 31.31
CA ASN A 804 46.05 -0.58 31.24
C ASN A 804 47.14 -0.49 30.15
N GLY A 805 47.16 0.57 29.34
CA GLY A 805 48.14 0.77 28.27
C GLY A 805 49.54 1.16 28.78
N LYS A 806 50.59 0.81 28.02
CA LYS A 806 52.02 1.08 28.33
C LYS A 806 52.45 2.56 28.18
N SER A 807 51.57 3.46 27.72
CA SER A 807 51.88 4.86 27.45
C SER A 807 51.85 5.73 28.73
N GLY A 808 52.83 6.62 28.88
CA GLY A 808 53.12 7.31 30.15
C GLY A 808 52.50 8.70 30.34
N ASN A 809 51.96 9.36 29.31
CA ASN A 809 51.49 10.75 29.40
C ASN A 809 49.97 10.87 29.21
N LEU A 810 49.37 11.94 29.75
CA LEU A 810 47.92 12.18 29.70
C LEU A 810 47.39 12.33 28.27
N LYS A 811 48.18 12.96 27.39
CA LYS A 811 47.81 13.15 25.98
C LYS A 811 47.53 11.81 25.29
N THR A 812 48.48 10.88 25.32
CA THR A 812 48.31 9.54 24.74
C THR A 812 47.14 8.78 25.37
N PHE A 813 46.90 8.95 26.68
CA PHE A 813 45.75 8.34 27.34
C PHE A 813 44.41 8.81 26.77
N VAL A 814 44.25 10.13 26.54
CA VAL A 814 43.01 10.68 25.95
C VAL A 814 42.90 10.32 24.47
N GLU A 815 44.01 10.32 23.73
CA GLU A 815 44.03 9.85 22.35
C GLU A 815 43.57 8.38 22.23
N ASP A 816 44.01 7.51 23.14
CA ASP A 816 43.59 6.11 23.18
C ASP A 816 42.08 5.98 23.48
N ILE A 817 41.52 6.80 24.38
CA ILE A 817 40.07 6.85 24.63
C ILE A 817 39.32 7.28 23.36
N CYS A 818 39.77 8.35 22.70
CA CYS A 818 39.16 8.84 21.47
C CYS A 818 39.18 7.77 20.36
N LYS A 819 40.28 7.03 20.21
CA LYS A 819 40.37 5.92 19.26
C LYS A 819 39.37 4.82 19.58
N GLU A 820 39.30 4.37 20.83
CA GLU A 820 38.35 3.31 21.21
C GLU A 820 36.89 3.71 20.94
N LEU A 821 36.56 4.99 21.09
CA LEU A 821 35.22 5.54 20.88
C LEU A 821 34.93 5.97 19.43
N GLY A 822 35.94 5.98 18.54
CA GLY A 822 35.84 6.57 17.20
C GLY A 822 34.82 5.92 16.27
N ASP A 823 34.39 4.69 16.53
CA ASP A 823 33.34 4.01 15.76
C ASP A 823 31.93 4.30 16.30
N LYS A 824 31.81 4.98 17.46
CA LYS A 824 30.54 5.24 18.15
C LYS A 824 30.24 6.72 18.38
N LEU A 825 31.27 7.53 18.65
CA LEU A 825 31.13 8.93 19.05
C LEU A 825 31.99 9.83 18.17
N VAL A 826 31.42 10.97 17.80
CA VAL A 826 32.14 12.06 17.15
C VAL A 826 32.48 13.10 18.21
N ILE A 827 33.77 13.21 18.54
CA ILE A 827 34.27 14.21 19.48
C ILE A 827 34.80 15.41 18.71
N SER A 828 34.30 16.61 19.05
CA SER A 828 34.74 17.86 18.44
C SER A 828 36.24 18.07 18.63
N GLN A 829 36.96 18.29 17.52
CA GLN A 829 38.39 18.58 17.55
C GLN A 829 38.68 19.95 18.17
N ASP A 830 37.78 20.91 18.02
CA ASP A 830 37.90 22.21 18.69
C ASP A 830 37.84 22.07 20.21
N ALA A 831 36.87 21.29 20.72
CA ALA A 831 36.72 21.04 22.14
C ALA A 831 37.90 20.22 22.69
N LEU A 832 38.31 19.17 21.97
CA LEU A 832 39.44 18.33 22.33
C LEU A 832 40.75 19.13 22.33
N GLY A 833 40.99 19.94 21.31
CA GLY A 833 42.13 20.84 21.20
C GLY A 833 42.16 21.82 22.37
N ALA A 834 41.03 22.49 22.66
CA ALA A 834 40.92 23.40 23.79
C ALA A 834 41.18 22.72 25.15
N PHE A 835 40.79 21.44 25.30
CA PHE A 835 41.04 20.66 26.50
C PHE A 835 42.52 20.26 26.68
N MET A 836 43.23 19.99 25.58
CA MET A 836 44.63 19.58 25.63
C MET A 836 45.58 20.69 26.06
N ILE A 837 45.15 21.94 26.01
CA ILE A 837 45.95 23.12 26.29
C ILE A 837 46.31 23.18 27.78
N LEU A 838 47.61 23.35 28.05
CA LEU A 838 48.15 23.55 29.41
C LEU A 838 47.70 22.48 30.42
N ASN A 839 47.40 21.28 29.94
CA ASN A 839 46.90 20.20 30.77
C ASN A 839 48.05 19.40 31.39
N ASN A 840 48.30 19.63 32.67
CA ASN A 840 49.36 18.97 33.44
C ASN A 840 48.82 17.92 34.44
N ALA A 841 47.57 17.46 34.26
CA ALA A 841 46.96 16.51 35.18
C ALA A 841 47.69 15.16 35.22
N ASP A 842 47.75 14.54 36.40
CA ASP A 842 48.29 13.19 36.56
C ASP A 842 47.37 12.17 35.88
N LYS A 843 47.96 11.25 35.11
CA LYS A 843 47.20 10.24 34.35
C LYS A 843 46.27 9.41 35.23
N LYS A 844 46.73 8.93 36.39
CA LYS A 844 45.96 8.02 37.24
C LYS A 844 44.83 8.77 37.92
N GLN A 845 45.14 9.90 38.55
CA GLN A 845 44.14 10.72 39.24
C GLN A 845 43.09 11.28 38.27
N PHE A 846 43.50 11.76 37.09
CA PHE A 846 42.58 12.20 36.04
C PHE A 846 41.63 11.07 35.64
N ALA A 847 42.15 9.85 35.45
CA ALA A 847 41.34 8.73 34.99
C ALA A 847 40.35 8.23 36.06
N ASP A 848 40.59 8.46 37.34
CA ASP A 848 39.63 8.18 38.43
C ASP A 848 38.55 9.28 38.51
N TRP A 849 38.95 10.56 38.43
CA TRP A 849 38.02 11.69 38.37
C TRP A 849 37.15 11.67 37.11
N LEU A 850 37.69 11.20 35.97
CA LEU A 850 36.95 11.05 34.73
C LEU A 850 35.84 10.01 34.86
N THR A 851 36.10 8.88 35.54
CA THR A 851 35.06 7.88 35.80
C THR A 851 33.94 8.46 36.67
N VAL A 852 34.26 9.27 37.68
CA VAL A 852 33.26 9.97 38.50
C VAL A 852 32.45 10.95 37.64
N SER A 853 33.14 11.81 36.89
CA SER A 853 32.52 12.84 36.03
C SER A 853 31.60 12.23 34.97
N VAL A 854 31.97 11.10 34.36
CA VAL A 854 31.15 10.39 33.37
C VAL A 854 29.85 9.86 34.00
N ASN A 855 29.90 9.37 35.25
CA ASN A 855 28.71 8.91 35.95
C ASN A 855 27.79 10.06 36.34
N GLU A 856 28.35 11.20 36.76
CA GLU A 856 27.60 12.43 37.03
C GLU A 856 26.94 12.97 35.75
N MET A 857 27.69 13.02 34.64
CA MET A 857 27.18 13.37 33.32
C MET A 857 26.01 12.48 32.90
N ALA A 858 26.05 11.18 33.19
CA ALA A 858 24.95 10.27 32.90
C ALA A 858 23.67 10.68 33.66
N GLN A 859 23.78 11.08 34.93
CA GLN A 859 22.64 11.55 35.71
C GLN A 859 22.13 12.90 35.22
N ASP A 860 23.04 13.83 34.88
CA ASP A 860 22.68 15.11 34.29
C ASP A 860 21.91 14.95 32.99
N LEU A 861 22.39 14.08 32.09
CA LEU A 861 21.74 13.82 30.81
C LEU A 861 20.37 13.17 31.00
N ARG A 862 20.22 12.24 31.95
CA ARG A 862 18.92 11.66 32.30
C ARG A 862 17.92 12.75 32.69
N ASN A 863 18.32 13.64 33.60
CA ASN A 863 17.50 14.77 34.05
C ASN A 863 17.18 15.75 32.90
N GLU A 864 18.13 15.96 31.97
CA GLU A 864 17.94 16.83 30.81
C GLU A 864 16.94 16.22 29.81
N PHE A 865 17.03 14.92 29.55
CA PHE A 865 16.11 14.20 28.68
C PHE A 865 14.69 14.15 29.24
N GLU A 866 14.53 13.99 30.55
CA GLU A 866 13.22 14.01 31.22
C GLU A 866 12.52 15.39 31.10
N LYS A 867 13.28 16.49 31.13
CA LYS A 867 12.73 17.85 31.05
C LYS A 867 12.36 18.28 29.63
N SER A 868 12.92 17.64 28.61
CA SER A 868 12.70 18.00 27.21
C SER A 868 11.37 17.44 26.71
N ASN A 869 10.57 18.27 26.03
CA ASN A 869 9.33 17.79 25.42
C ASN A 869 9.61 16.96 24.15
N PHE A 870 8.69 16.06 23.83
CA PHE A 870 8.86 15.12 22.72
C PHE A 870 8.95 15.82 21.34
N GLU A 871 8.23 16.92 21.12
CA GLU A 871 8.30 17.69 19.87
C GLU A 871 9.70 18.24 19.60
N THR A 872 10.39 18.70 20.64
CA THR A 872 11.77 19.19 20.53
C THR A 872 12.71 18.02 20.23
N LYS A 873 12.51 16.87 20.85
CA LYS A 873 13.27 15.64 20.57
C LYS A 873 13.12 15.23 19.10
N LEU A 874 11.90 15.24 18.57
CA LEU A 874 11.60 14.86 17.19
C LEU A 874 12.31 15.73 16.14
N LYS A 875 12.47 17.03 16.41
CA LYS A 875 13.21 17.95 15.53
C LYS A 875 14.70 17.62 15.44
N HIS A 876 15.28 17.04 16.50
CA HIS A 876 16.70 16.73 16.57
C HIS A 876 17.06 15.30 16.14
N LEU A 877 16.07 14.49 15.74
CA LEU A 877 16.35 13.16 15.19
C LEU A 877 16.98 13.27 13.81
N ASN A 878 17.99 12.45 13.56
CA ASN A 878 18.64 12.35 12.25
C ASN A 878 17.71 11.75 11.20
N MET A 879 16.99 10.70 11.60
CA MET A 879 15.91 10.12 10.80
C MET A 879 14.57 10.68 11.25
N LYS A 880 13.71 11.04 10.31
CA LYS A 880 12.35 11.52 10.60
C LYS A 880 11.36 10.35 10.60
N PRO A 881 10.85 9.87 11.76
CA PRO A 881 9.97 8.70 11.83
C PRO A 881 8.68 8.85 11.02
N GLN A 882 8.15 10.07 10.92
CA GLN A 882 6.94 10.35 10.16
C GLN A 882 7.10 10.07 8.66
N ASN A 883 8.30 10.28 8.10
CA ASN A 883 8.54 10.03 6.68
C ASN A 883 8.54 8.52 6.38
N GLU A 884 9.11 7.69 7.26
CA GLU A 884 9.10 6.25 7.02
C GLU A 884 7.77 5.58 7.31
N LEU A 885 7.07 6.00 8.36
CA LEU A 885 5.71 5.53 8.57
C LEU A 885 4.80 5.95 7.42
N PHE A 886 4.99 7.16 6.88
CA PHE A 886 4.29 7.62 5.67
C PHE A 886 4.59 6.72 4.46
N ASN A 887 5.87 6.49 4.14
CA ASN A 887 6.27 5.64 3.02
C ASN A 887 5.68 4.23 3.11
N ARG A 888 5.58 3.68 4.33
CA ARG A 888 4.96 2.37 4.58
C ARG A 888 3.47 2.35 4.24
N VAL A 889 2.71 3.35 4.71
CA VAL A 889 1.25 3.34 4.63
C VAL A 889 0.67 3.96 3.35
N ILE A 890 1.43 4.82 2.67
CA ILE A 890 0.97 5.55 1.47
C ILE A 890 0.97 4.69 0.20
N GLY A 891 1.85 3.68 0.12
CA GLY A 891 2.03 2.87 -1.09
C GLY A 891 2.66 3.65 -2.23
N CYS A 892 2.16 3.48 -3.46
CA CYS A 892 2.71 4.18 -4.62
C CYS A 892 2.26 5.65 -4.74
N GLY A 893 1.42 6.15 -3.82
CA GLY A 893 0.92 7.53 -3.80
C GLY A 893 -0.11 7.87 -4.89
N LYS A 894 -0.34 7.02 -5.89
CA LYS A 894 -1.29 7.30 -6.97
C LYS A 894 -2.74 7.24 -6.48
N GLN A 895 -3.56 8.16 -6.95
CA GLN A 895 -5.00 8.20 -6.70
C GLN A 895 -5.79 7.92 -7.99
N CYS A 896 -6.95 7.27 -7.86
CA CYS A 896 -7.84 6.98 -8.97
C CYS A 896 -8.20 8.28 -9.71
N PRO A 897 -8.09 8.32 -11.05
CA PRO A 897 -8.27 9.56 -11.82
C PRO A 897 -9.70 10.13 -11.74
N PHE A 898 -10.67 9.33 -11.27
CA PHE A 898 -12.07 9.71 -11.20
C PHE A 898 -12.53 10.10 -9.79
N CYS A 899 -12.34 9.23 -8.80
CA CYS A 899 -12.84 9.49 -7.45
C CYS A 899 -11.74 9.85 -6.44
N ALA A 900 -10.47 9.89 -6.86
CA ALA A 900 -9.31 10.18 -6.04
C ALA A 900 -9.10 9.22 -4.84
N VAL A 901 -9.63 7.99 -4.90
CA VAL A 901 -9.28 6.95 -3.92
C VAL A 901 -7.81 6.55 -4.10
N PRO A 902 -7.00 6.40 -3.02
CA PRO A 902 -5.62 5.95 -3.15
C PRO A 902 -5.51 4.52 -3.67
N CYS A 903 -4.42 4.22 -4.38
CA CYS A 903 -4.09 2.87 -4.83
C CYS A 903 -3.82 1.93 -3.64
N GLU A 904 -4.33 0.71 -3.73
CA GLU A 904 -4.19 -0.33 -2.70
C GLU A 904 -3.10 -1.36 -3.04
N ALA A 905 -2.53 -1.31 -4.25
CA ALA A 905 -1.49 -2.25 -4.67
C ALA A 905 -0.25 -2.17 -3.77
N GLY A 906 0.15 -3.34 -3.27
CA GLY A 906 1.38 -3.64 -2.53
C GLY A 906 2.64 -3.47 -3.39
N GLY A 907 3.78 -3.24 -2.71
CA GLY A 907 5.04 -2.89 -3.36
C GLY A 907 5.01 -1.52 -4.07
N ASN A 908 6.19 -1.00 -4.40
CA ASN A 908 6.33 0.33 -5.03
C ASN A 908 6.41 0.24 -6.57
N ALA A 909 6.68 -0.95 -7.13
CA ALA A 909 6.97 -1.16 -8.54
C ALA A 909 5.90 -2.01 -9.27
N HIS A 910 4.61 -1.74 -9.01
CA HIS A 910 3.51 -2.36 -9.74
C HIS A 910 3.11 -1.58 -11.00
N THR A 911 2.66 -2.30 -12.03
CA THR A 911 2.28 -1.72 -13.33
C THR A 911 0.81 -1.32 -13.38
N GLU A 912 -0.07 -2.08 -12.74
CA GLU A 912 -1.51 -1.80 -12.63
C GLU A 912 -1.88 -1.24 -11.24
N HIS A 913 -2.62 -0.13 -11.23
CA HIS A 913 -3.15 0.56 -10.06
C HIS A 913 -4.61 0.18 -9.86
N TRP A 914 -5.01 -0.16 -8.63
CA TRP A 914 -6.38 -0.56 -8.33
C TRP A 914 -6.77 -0.16 -6.91
N ALA A 915 -8.08 -0.13 -6.63
CA ALA A 915 -8.64 0.04 -5.31
C ALA A 915 -9.87 -0.87 -5.18
N SER A 916 -10.05 -1.51 -4.03
CA SER A 916 -11.19 -2.39 -3.77
C SER A 916 -12.50 -1.62 -3.68
N LEU A 917 -12.44 -0.39 -3.14
CA LEU A 917 -13.63 0.41 -2.83
C LEU A 917 -13.54 1.80 -3.44
N HIS A 918 -14.30 2.02 -4.51
CA HIS A 918 -14.46 3.34 -5.08
C HIS A 918 -15.55 4.14 -4.34
N ARG A 919 -15.43 5.47 -4.40
CA ARG A 919 -16.39 6.43 -3.82
C ARG A 919 -17.05 7.28 -4.92
N PRO A 920 -18.16 8.00 -4.62
CA PRO A 920 -18.83 8.85 -5.60
C PRO A 920 -17.84 9.81 -6.30
N GLN A 921 -17.89 9.88 -7.63
CA GLN A 921 -16.92 10.69 -8.38
C GLN A 921 -17.05 12.19 -8.10
N GLY A 922 -18.22 12.66 -7.63
CA GLY A 922 -18.44 14.03 -7.18
C GLY A 922 -17.51 14.45 -6.04
N LEU A 923 -17.10 13.51 -5.18
CA LEU A 923 -16.08 13.77 -4.17
C LEU A 923 -14.70 14.04 -4.79
N GLY A 924 -14.43 13.43 -5.95
CA GLY A 924 -13.24 13.64 -6.78
C GLY A 924 -13.35 14.82 -7.76
N GLN A 925 -14.27 15.77 -7.55
CA GLN A 925 -14.54 16.95 -8.39
C GLN A 925 -15.24 16.66 -9.72
N PHE A 926 -15.73 15.44 -9.99
CA PHE A 926 -16.48 15.16 -11.21
C PHE A 926 -17.93 15.63 -11.12
N ARG A 927 -18.40 16.26 -12.21
CA ARG A 927 -19.77 16.73 -12.38
C ARG A 927 -20.32 16.33 -13.74
N TRP A 928 -21.63 16.21 -13.84
CA TRP A 928 -22.30 15.96 -15.12
C TRP A 928 -22.13 17.17 -16.05
N THR A 929 -21.77 16.93 -17.30
CA THR A 929 -21.44 18.00 -18.27
C THR A 929 -22.65 18.84 -18.68
N ASP A 930 -23.85 18.26 -18.63
CA ASP A 930 -25.11 18.87 -19.04
C ASP A 930 -25.79 19.65 -17.90
N THR A 931 -25.68 19.16 -16.67
CA THR A 931 -26.37 19.73 -15.50
C THR A 931 -25.46 20.44 -14.51
N ASP A 932 -24.14 20.28 -14.65
CA ASP A 932 -23.11 20.78 -13.73
C ASP A 932 -23.21 20.22 -12.30
N LYS A 933 -24.07 19.21 -12.07
CA LYS A 933 -24.29 18.58 -10.77
C LYS A 933 -23.20 17.59 -10.43
N LEU A 934 -22.82 17.53 -9.15
CA LEU A 934 -21.87 16.53 -8.65
C LEU A 934 -22.35 15.08 -8.88
N VAL A 935 -21.45 14.21 -9.32
CA VAL A 935 -21.76 12.81 -9.67
C VAL A 935 -21.85 11.93 -8.41
N THR A 936 -22.99 11.27 -8.21
CA THR A 936 -23.20 10.30 -7.11
C THR A 936 -22.68 8.90 -7.42
N ASP A 937 -22.52 8.58 -8.70
CA ASP A 937 -22.13 7.25 -9.18
C ASP A 937 -20.65 6.96 -8.87
N ILE A 938 -20.33 5.67 -8.68
CA ILE A 938 -18.96 5.20 -8.40
C ILE A 938 -18.25 4.75 -9.67
N CYS A 939 -16.92 4.77 -9.66
CA CYS A 939 -16.10 4.36 -10.81
C CYS A 939 -16.47 2.97 -11.35
N SER A 940 -16.59 1.98 -10.46
CA SER A 940 -16.88 0.59 -10.80
C SER A 940 -18.22 0.42 -11.53
N SER A 941 -19.22 1.25 -11.22
CA SER A 941 -20.51 1.28 -11.91
C SER A 941 -20.45 1.99 -13.28
N LEU A 942 -19.63 3.03 -13.37
CA LEU A 942 -19.54 3.86 -14.57
C LEU A 942 -18.74 3.18 -15.68
N VAL A 943 -17.68 2.43 -15.35
CA VAL A 943 -16.84 1.71 -16.34
C VAL A 943 -17.58 0.62 -17.11
N ILE A 944 -18.75 0.17 -16.64
CA ILE A 944 -19.63 -0.77 -17.35
C ILE A 944 -20.86 -0.10 -17.98
N SER A 945 -21.05 1.19 -17.75
CA SER A 945 -22.18 1.95 -18.28
C SER A 945 -21.91 2.48 -19.71
N GLU A 946 -22.96 2.89 -20.42
CA GLU A 946 -22.86 3.62 -21.70
C GLU A 946 -22.57 5.12 -21.50
N LYS A 947 -22.31 5.56 -20.25
CA LYS A 947 -22.02 6.96 -19.97
C LYS A 947 -20.64 7.36 -20.48
N THR A 948 -20.46 8.65 -20.65
CA THR A 948 -19.19 9.25 -21.05
C THR A 948 -18.64 10.13 -19.93
N PHE A 949 -17.33 10.28 -19.90
CA PHE A 949 -16.63 11.27 -19.09
C PHE A 949 -15.90 12.26 -19.99
N SER A 950 -15.70 13.46 -19.49
CA SER A 950 -14.81 14.43 -20.10
C SER A 950 -13.92 15.01 -19.01
N CYS A 951 -12.62 14.89 -19.18
CA CYS A 951 -11.63 15.46 -18.28
C CYS A 951 -10.47 16.07 -19.07
N PHE A 952 -9.52 16.65 -18.36
CA PHE A 952 -8.33 17.23 -18.97
C PHE A 952 -7.59 16.24 -19.87
N SER A 953 -7.38 14.99 -19.43
CA SER A 953 -6.68 13.96 -20.21
C SER A 953 -7.40 13.56 -21.50
N THR A 954 -8.67 13.95 -21.66
CA THR A 954 -9.45 13.77 -22.90
C THR A 954 -9.56 15.06 -23.73
N ASN A 955 -8.83 16.13 -23.37
CA ASN A 955 -9.04 17.48 -23.91
C ASN A 955 -10.50 17.95 -23.78
N PHE A 956 -11.18 17.54 -22.71
CA PHE A 956 -12.61 17.77 -22.47
C PHE A 956 -13.54 17.24 -23.58
N ILE A 957 -13.08 16.28 -24.38
CA ILE A 957 -13.90 15.58 -25.37
C ILE A 957 -14.61 14.41 -24.66
N PRO A 958 -15.93 14.22 -24.84
CA PRO A 958 -16.63 13.08 -24.27
C PRO A 958 -16.01 11.76 -24.70
N HIS A 959 -15.62 10.95 -23.72
CA HIS A 959 -15.01 9.64 -23.91
C HIS A 959 -15.84 8.57 -23.18
N PRO A 960 -16.13 7.41 -23.78
CA PRO A 960 -16.86 6.34 -23.11
C PRO A 960 -16.11 5.83 -21.87
N TYR A 961 -16.82 5.67 -20.75
CA TYR A 961 -16.24 5.08 -19.54
C TYR A 961 -15.76 3.63 -19.77
N LYS A 962 -16.44 2.84 -20.61
CA LYS A 962 -16.00 1.49 -21.02
C LYS A 962 -14.62 1.43 -21.65
N LYS A 963 -14.15 2.55 -22.19
CA LYS A 963 -12.85 2.67 -22.85
C LYS A 963 -11.87 3.53 -22.05
N TYR A 964 -12.08 3.68 -20.74
CA TYR A 964 -11.22 4.53 -19.90
C TYR A 964 -9.73 4.15 -19.98
N LYS A 965 -9.40 2.88 -20.24
CA LYS A 965 -8.02 2.41 -20.40
C LYS A 965 -7.28 3.03 -21.58
N ASP A 966 -7.99 3.58 -22.58
CA ASP A 966 -7.37 4.32 -23.69
C ASP A 966 -6.69 5.61 -23.19
N ILE A 967 -7.19 6.17 -22.07
CA ILE A 967 -6.71 7.40 -21.45
C ILE A 967 -5.88 7.10 -20.20
N PHE A 968 -6.29 6.10 -19.41
CA PHE A 968 -5.67 5.70 -18.15
C PHE A 968 -5.27 4.22 -18.17
N PRO A 969 -4.30 3.80 -19.00
CA PRO A 969 -3.97 2.39 -19.21
C PRO A 969 -3.43 1.70 -17.95
N GLY A 970 -2.82 2.46 -17.04
CA GLY A 970 -2.27 1.95 -15.79
C GLY A 970 -3.31 1.71 -14.69
N TRP A 971 -4.58 2.09 -14.85
CA TRP A 971 -5.61 1.84 -13.84
C TRP A 971 -6.47 0.63 -14.21
N LYS A 972 -6.67 -0.25 -13.23
CA LYS A 972 -7.64 -1.35 -13.26
C LYS A 972 -8.74 -1.04 -12.26
N ILE A 973 -9.89 -0.61 -12.79
CA ILE A 973 -11.12 -0.39 -12.03
C ILE A 973 -11.98 -1.65 -12.20
N PRO A 974 -12.11 -2.49 -11.16
CA PRO A 974 -12.95 -3.67 -11.25
C PRO A 974 -14.42 -3.25 -11.41
N PRO A 975 -15.16 -3.87 -12.34
CA PRO A 975 -16.58 -3.60 -12.52
C PRO A 975 -17.35 -4.03 -11.26
N ASP A 976 -18.30 -3.20 -10.83
CA ASP A 976 -19.19 -3.53 -9.71
C ASP A 976 -20.64 -3.43 -10.19
N VAL A 977 -21.32 -4.57 -10.23
CA VAL A 977 -22.71 -4.71 -10.61
C VAL A 977 -23.68 -4.24 -9.50
N SER A 978 -23.20 -3.94 -8.29
CA SER A 978 -24.03 -3.35 -7.22
C SER A 978 -24.52 -1.94 -7.58
N LEU A 979 -23.81 -1.25 -8.47
CA LEU A 979 -24.06 0.12 -8.94
C LEU A 979 -24.13 1.20 -7.83
N GLU A 980 -23.78 0.89 -6.58
CA GLU A 980 -23.96 1.79 -5.46
C GLU A 980 -22.70 2.00 -4.61
N ALA A 981 -22.51 3.23 -4.10
CA ALA A 981 -21.46 3.53 -3.13
C ALA A 981 -21.69 2.84 -1.77
N SER A 982 -20.63 2.65 -0.98
CA SER A 982 -20.77 2.15 0.40
C SER A 982 -21.62 3.10 1.25
N ASP A 983 -22.35 2.57 2.23
CA ASP A 983 -23.19 3.38 3.13
C ASP A 983 -22.40 4.46 3.86
N TYR A 984 -21.10 4.23 4.08
CA TYR A 984 -20.18 5.27 4.55
C TYR A 984 -20.10 6.47 3.59
N TRP A 985 -19.78 6.24 2.32
CA TRP A 985 -19.62 7.34 1.35
C TRP A 985 -20.95 7.97 0.97
N LYS A 986 -22.05 7.20 0.99
CA LYS A 986 -23.42 7.73 0.86
C LYS A 986 -23.73 8.73 1.97
N TYR A 987 -23.40 8.39 3.23
CA TYR A 987 -23.56 9.28 4.38
C TYR A 987 -22.72 10.56 4.25
N VAL A 988 -21.46 10.45 3.82
CA VAL A 988 -20.57 11.61 3.64
C VAL A 988 -21.09 12.54 2.54
N MET A 989 -21.48 11.99 1.39
CA MET A 989 -21.98 12.76 0.25
C MET A 989 -23.31 13.45 0.58
N GLU A 990 -24.24 12.77 1.26
CA GLU A 990 -25.51 13.37 1.70
C GLU A 990 -25.27 14.54 2.66
N LYS A 991 -24.40 14.32 3.66
CA LYS A 991 -24.15 15.29 4.73
C LYS A 991 -23.44 16.55 4.26
N TYR A 992 -22.47 16.43 3.37
CA TYR A 992 -21.63 17.54 2.91
C TYR A 992 -21.89 17.94 1.46
N ASN A 993 -23.01 17.52 0.85
CA ASN A 993 -23.34 17.81 -0.55
C ASN A 993 -23.16 19.30 -0.90
N ARG A 994 -23.73 20.18 -0.07
CA ARG A 994 -23.65 21.63 -0.26
C ARG A 994 -22.24 22.18 -0.09
N ASP A 995 -21.49 21.66 0.88
CA ASP A 995 -20.13 22.12 1.12
C ASP A 995 -19.21 21.74 -0.05
N PHE A 996 -19.33 20.52 -0.59
CA PHE A 996 -18.60 20.09 -1.78
C PHE A 996 -19.01 20.87 -3.03
N ALA A 997 -20.31 21.08 -3.25
CA ALA A 997 -20.81 21.86 -4.39
C ALA A 997 -20.25 23.30 -4.39
N ASN A 998 -20.25 23.95 -3.22
CA ASN A 998 -19.68 25.29 -3.06
C ASN A 998 -18.17 25.32 -3.29
N GLU A 999 -17.42 24.36 -2.74
CA GLU A 999 -15.96 24.30 -2.87
C GLU A 999 -15.53 24.03 -4.32
N PHE A 1000 -16.28 23.20 -5.04
CA PHE A 1000 -15.97 22.81 -6.41
C PHE A 1000 -16.64 23.68 -7.48
N ASN A 1001 -17.32 24.76 -7.07
CA ASN A 1001 -18.13 25.62 -7.94
C ASN A 1001 -19.05 24.80 -8.86
N ALA A 1002 -19.77 23.83 -8.30
CA ALA A 1002 -20.65 22.91 -9.00
C ALA A 1002 -22.08 22.99 -8.43
N GLU A 1003 -23.05 22.45 -9.16
CA GLU A 1003 -24.42 22.30 -8.67
C GLU A 1003 -24.54 21.09 -7.71
N LEU A 1004 -25.55 21.14 -6.83
CA LEU A 1004 -25.78 20.08 -5.84
C LEU A 1004 -26.01 18.71 -6.50
N ALA A 1005 -25.42 17.66 -5.92
CA ALA A 1005 -25.73 16.30 -6.35
C ALA A 1005 -27.20 15.95 -6.10
N ASP A 1006 -27.78 15.17 -7.00
CA ASP A 1006 -29.10 14.57 -6.83
C ASP A 1006 -29.02 13.36 -5.89
N ILE A 1007 -29.12 13.61 -4.58
CA ILE A 1007 -29.01 12.56 -3.56
C ILE A 1007 -30.29 11.70 -3.51
N PRO A 1008 -30.20 10.37 -3.71
CA PRO A 1008 -31.34 9.48 -3.59
C PRO A 1008 -32.01 9.56 -2.21
N PRO A 1009 -33.36 9.49 -2.12
CA PRO A 1009 -34.06 9.56 -0.84
C PRO A 1009 -33.62 8.50 0.18
N THR A 1010 -33.17 7.33 -0.30
CA THR A 1010 -32.68 6.23 0.54
C THR A 1010 -31.42 6.60 1.33
N TRP A 1011 -30.56 7.49 0.80
CA TRP A 1011 -29.31 7.89 1.47
C TRP A 1011 -29.58 8.74 2.72
N LYS A 1012 -30.68 9.50 2.74
CA LYS A 1012 -31.10 10.32 3.88
C LYS A 1012 -31.43 9.49 5.13
N ASN A 1013 -31.71 8.20 4.96
CA ASN A 1013 -32.01 7.28 6.06
C ASN A 1013 -30.74 6.68 6.69
N ILE A 1014 -29.57 6.87 6.08
CA ILE A 1014 -28.30 6.33 6.58
C ILE A 1014 -27.83 7.17 7.76
N LYS A 1015 -27.78 6.55 8.94
CA LYS A 1015 -27.31 7.20 10.18
C LYS A 1015 -25.84 6.88 10.44
N TYR A 1016 -25.22 7.66 11.31
CA TYR A 1016 -23.82 7.48 11.76
C TYR A 1016 -23.47 6.03 12.13
N LYS A 1017 -24.37 5.32 12.84
CA LYS A 1017 -24.14 3.93 13.25
C LYS A 1017 -24.02 2.99 12.05
N LYS A 1018 -24.92 3.12 11.07
CA LYS A 1018 -24.92 2.34 9.83
C LYS A 1018 -23.69 2.65 8.96
N ALA A 1019 -23.30 3.92 8.87
CA ALA A 1019 -22.07 4.32 8.17
C ALA A 1019 -20.80 3.73 8.83
N LYS A 1020 -20.79 3.62 10.17
CA LYS A 1020 -19.69 3.00 10.91
C LYS A 1020 -19.65 1.48 10.75
N GLU A 1021 -20.79 0.82 10.76
CA GLU A 1021 -20.91 -0.63 10.50
C GLU A 1021 -20.46 -0.97 9.08
N SER A 1022 -20.90 -0.19 8.09
CA SER A 1022 -20.45 -0.33 6.70
C SER A 1022 -18.94 -0.19 6.53
N LEU A 1023 -18.28 0.72 7.27
CA LEU A 1023 -16.81 0.79 7.27
C LEU A 1023 -16.16 -0.48 7.81
N LYS A 1024 -16.69 -1.07 8.88
CA LYS A 1024 -16.14 -2.31 9.45
C LYS A 1024 -16.25 -3.47 8.47
N GLU A 1025 -17.42 -3.61 7.85
CA GLU A 1025 -17.69 -4.63 6.84
C GLU A 1025 -16.78 -4.47 5.63
N SER A 1026 -16.64 -3.23 5.13
CA SER A 1026 -15.83 -2.90 3.95
C SER A 1026 -14.34 -3.24 4.10
N PHE A 1027 -13.79 -3.16 5.32
CA PHE A 1027 -12.37 -3.39 5.60
C PHE A 1027 -12.09 -4.74 6.26
N ASN A 1028 -13.10 -5.60 6.43
CA ASN A 1028 -13.00 -6.91 7.09
C ASN A 1028 -12.39 -6.87 8.51
N ILE A 1029 -12.64 -5.80 9.26
CA ILE A 1029 -12.11 -5.64 10.63
C ILE A 1029 -13.11 -6.22 11.62
N MET A 1030 -12.66 -7.19 12.43
CA MET A 1030 -13.47 -7.89 13.45
C MET A 1030 -14.08 -6.95 14.50
#